data_AF-A0A1Q2HN35-F1
#
_entry.id   AF-A0A1Q2HN35-F1
#
_cell.length_a   1.000
_cell.length_b   1.000
_cell.length_c   1.000
_cell.angle_alpha   90.00
_cell.angle_beta   90.00
_cell.angle_gamma   90.00
#
_symmetry.space_group_name_H-M   'P 1'
#
loop_
_entity.id
_entity.type
_entity.pdbx_description
1 polymer ?
#
loop_
_entity_poly.entity_id
_entity_poly.type
_entity_poly.pdbx_seq_one_letter_code
_entity_poly.pdbx_strand_id
1 'polypeptide(L)'
;MKRGKILAVVFLSILVISSIANAEVLLLINGIDAAKEFAEIKGGEEIIISIEGEKEKDVNYFVTAEMGCKIEPITNIESVVKEPNDSYLFSFEEEGTALGVANLHADDDHIYELVLFYTPETDLVIAFGIGYDALHWIPPVEEPQAIEEELETEAAPAEPSVESQPSDPEPGNDDLGELLLNGPLAHSVSAADAFPVVCPNTVNGYNVPAGFTFSSFGEEGSGSQGMITLGAGQIELSEITASCVLDPNEVYYVSNPPLLIHGLSGEEIDVVIPSGTTIVLAEDWDYGIVIYDGANVYFGEPAPDSNKPNDIQPPGDTNNPAEPVWVVGESGNPFFNNYCGILVDRTAGTRCLLNNLYLSGHYYGVLADQQLEYPISNIYALGCYNGIHSLGSNKIMNSYVSYFGEWSAEWQYYGLAYCFIPESMDSSIAFVKPDFEIYNCLADDGDDAFTVYGVPDEPNTPNFYSRDCVATNCYSGFNGWDSYVAFSIICPGLYNNYQNKNFPEMPFTDPVYETNDPFVIDPNDYRIFLDPNSQFVDNGSSLSVFPGWTTRIDGKPDEGVGDIWPHYQTTRMDMYPAANLNWDESVDILDLAEFADQWLNPDPVSADFDDDGIANFSDFAVLAGQWMSDDMAVKILDLETQVTLDPNNIYGHVGIYLEDAPLYGGVISIYLDNILIDNLLLDWDNENNWVGLESDKFSNGWHTIRIVTTDLWGSVINHKPVKVYFNNLLYKVTTSDYFHPTEDYKYSGFYDGGNTLDVQVTNQDDQVIWSNTYSAPHVNIIVPGATFGSEQFCEITITETGGAMMAMGGGAAASTPTVTSKDLTKEFKQSDWPNGARMVIVLPNKDVFKVRKPAIIECAEACEARGVTWLALYHKNVTSENLTYLYNKSGVKYIYWCGHANSHVGRNERLEIPGVQRTNTECWKHTVRNWWPDKWEKIGVFSYFDSQEPLPDNWDNRGFSLWSLGMHDSWNKKIVFVDGCLSAKYTDMAAAYGVFSLQGQGSKDQIFIGWKIKVLVSKSIMEKIVGDTTEGIRMFWERMGAGDDIYDAFYYTQTHGGIGMRRAMWGDNGMLDIGAPDTDDNILLYGNGLINQMELDP
;
A
#
# COMPACT_ATOMS: atom_id res chain seq x y z
N MET A 1 -34.15 9.34 16.28
CA MET A 1 -33.78 10.36 17.30
C MET A 1 -32.29 10.29 17.55
N LYS A 2 -31.51 11.30 17.10
CA LYS A 2 -30.15 11.66 17.59
C LYS A 2 -29.50 12.81 16.77
N ARG A 3 -29.65 12.81 15.44
CA ARG A 3 -28.91 13.72 14.52
C ARG A 3 -29.09 15.23 14.80
N GLY A 4 -30.33 15.73 14.95
CA GLY A 4 -30.57 17.17 15.20
C GLY A 4 -29.96 17.71 16.51
N LYS A 5 -29.83 16.86 17.55
CA LYS A 5 -29.17 17.27 18.81
C LYS A 5 -27.66 17.37 18.67
N ILE A 6 -27.03 16.62 17.76
CA ILE A 6 -25.58 16.66 17.56
C ILE A 6 -25.21 17.91 16.77
N LEU A 7 -25.91 18.19 15.66
CA LEU A 7 -25.62 19.36 14.82
C LEU A 7 -25.78 20.68 15.60
N ALA A 8 -26.86 20.82 16.38
CA ALA A 8 -27.08 21.99 17.24
C ALA A 8 -26.00 22.11 18.34
N VAL A 9 -25.62 21.01 19.00
CA VAL A 9 -24.58 21.04 20.04
C VAL A 9 -23.20 21.37 19.47
N VAL A 10 -22.86 20.92 18.25
CA VAL A 10 -21.60 21.25 17.57
C VAL A 10 -21.58 22.73 17.19
N PHE A 11 -22.63 23.25 16.54
CA PHE A 11 -22.73 24.68 16.20
C PHE A 11 -22.70 25.59 17.45
N LEU A 12 -23.38 25.20 18.55
CA LEU A 12 -23.32 25.94 19.81
C LEU A 12 -21.95 25.85 20.49
N SER A 13 -21.26 24.71 20.47
CA SER A 13 -19.98 24.59 21.18
C SER A 13 -18.84 25.38 20.53
N ILE A 14 -18.88 25.61 19.21
CA ILE A 14 -17.94 26.49 18.51
C ILE A 14 -18.17 27.96 18.91
N LEU A 15 -19.42 28.43 18.99
CA LEU A 15 -19.78 29.79 19.42
C LEU A 15 -19.55 30.08 20.92
N VAL A 16 -19.43 29.05 21.75
CA VAL A 16 -19.37 29.18 23.21
C VAL A 16 -17.93 29.21 23.76
N ILE A 17 -16.95 28.75 22.98
CA ILE A 17 -15.54 28.85 23.37
C ILE A 17 -15.02 30.30 23.30
N SER A 18 -15.68 31.17 22.51
CA SER A 18 -15.27 32.57 22.30
C SER A 18 -15.92 33.61 23.23
N SER A 19 -16.90 33.26 24.08
CA SER A 19 -17.77 34.25 24.75
C SER A 19 -17.69 34.34 26.29
N ILE A 20 -16.85 33.54 26.96
CA ILE A 20 -16.80 33.50 28.44
C ILE A 20 -15.85 34.56 29.03
N ALA A 21 -16.25 35.84 29.03
CA ALA A 21 -15.62 36.89 29.83
C ALA A 21 -16.59 38.04 30.22
N ASN A 22 -16.44 38.54 31.46
CA ASN A 22 -17.35 39.46 32.15
C ASN A 22 -17.81 40.71 31.36
N ALA A 23 -19.10 40.80 31.03
CA ALA A 23 -19.78 42.07 30.77
C ALA A 23 -20.28 42.70 32.09
N GLU A 24 -20.17 44.03 32.24
CA GLU A 24 -20.63 44.74 33.47
C GLU A 24 -22.15 44.93 33.53
N VAL A 25 -22.83 44.88 32.37
CA VAL A 25 -24.29 44.86 32.22
C VAL A 25 -24.67 43.78 31.20
N LEU A 26 -25.65 42.94 31.55
CA LEU A 26 -26.02 41.75 30.79
C LEU A 26 -27.54 41.53 30.75
N LEU A 27 -27.99 40.65 29.85
CA LEU A 27 -29.38 40.21 29.76
C LEU A 27 -29.57 38.85 30.44
N LEU A 28 -30.39 38.85 31.50
CA LEU A 28 -30.94 37.63 32.09
C LEU A 28 -32.17 37.16 31.32
N ILE A 29 -32.38 35.85 31.27
CA ILE A 29 -33.62 35.24 30.76
C ILE A 29 -34.28 34.43 31.88
N ASN A 30 -35.50 34.80 32.27
CA ASN A 30 -36.22 34.20 33.39
C ASN A 30 -35.38 34.16 34.71
N GLY A 31 -34.44 35.09 34.85
CA GLY A 31 -33.51 35.19 35.98
C GLY A 31 -32.21 34.37 35.84
N ILE A 32 -31.95 33.76 34.67
CA ILE A 32 -30.73 33.00 34.36
C ILE A 32 -29.79 33.86 33.51
N ASP A 33 -28.51 33.88 33.86
CA ASP A 33 -27.46 34.56 33.10
C ASP A 33 -27.01 33.68 31.93
N ALA A 34 -27.54 33.98 30.75
CA ALA A 34 -27.34 33.21 29.53
C ALA A 34 -25.92 33.30 28.94
N ALA A 35 -25.05 34.17 29.47
CA ALA A 35 -23.62 34.18 29.13
C ALA A 35 -22.78 33.28 30.05
N LYS A 36 -23.33 32.84 31.20
CA LYS A 36 -22.66 31.89 32.12
C LYS A 36 -23.09 30.44 31.91
N GLU A 37 -24.37 30.21 31.65
CA GLU A 37 -24.92 28.88 31.39
C GLU A 37 -26.12 28.95 30.44
N PHE A 38 -26.35 27.91 29.63
CA PHE A 38 -27.47 27.88 28.70
C PHE A 38 -28.81 27.95 29.43
N ALA A 39 -29.67 28.88 29.04
CA ALA A 39 -31.04 28.91 29.49
C ALA A 39 -31.88 27.94 28.64
N GLU A 40 -32.22 26.78 29.18
CA GLU A 40 -33.23 25.87 28.62
C GLU A 40 -34.62 26.23 29.16
N ILE A 41 -35.52 26.69 28.29
CA ILE A 41 -36.90 27.10 28.61
C ILE A 41 -37.85 26.23 27.79
N LYS A 42 -39.01 25.84 28.34
CA LYS A 42 -39.98 25.05 27.55
C LYS A 42 -40.79 25.93 26.61
N GLY A 43 -41.13 25.37 25.45
CA GLY A 43 -42.06 26.02 24.53
C GLY A 43 -43.39 26.34 25.21
N GLY A 44 -43.87 27.56 24.99
CA GLY A 44 -45.09 28.08 25.62
C GLY A 44 -44.94 28.60 27.05
N GLU A 45 -43.76 28.53 27.68
CA GLU A 45 -43.44 29.34 28.86
C GLU A 45 -43.17 30.79 28.46
N GLU A 46 -43.53 31.76 29.31
CA GLU A 46 -43.22 33.17 29.06
C GLU A 46 -41.70 33.40 29.19
N ILE A 47 -41.10 34.04 28.19
CA ILE A 47 -39.68 34.38 28.17
C ILE A 47 -39.54 35.85 28.59
N ILE A 48 -39.08 36.07 29.82
CA ILE A 48 -38.85 37.40 30.37
C ILE A 48 -37.36 37.71 30.27
N ILE A 49 -37.02 38.73 29.49
CA ILE A 49 -35.66 39.29 29.41
C ILE A 49 -35.57 40.45 30.40
N SER A 50 -34.54 40.47 31.25
CA SER A 50 -34.28 41.58 32.18
C SER A 50 -32.82 42.01 32.20
N ILE A 51 -32.58 43.31 32.33
CA ILE A 51 -31.23 43.90 32.37
C ILE A 51 -30.69 43.83 33.81
N GLU A 52 -29.55 43.18 34.02
CA GLU A 52 -28.84 43.16 35.32
C GLU A 52 -27.40 43.67 35.15
N GLY A 53 -26.88 44.41 36.15
CA GLY A 53 -25.52 44.97 36.12
C GLY A 53 -25.38 46.30 36.87
N GLU A 54 -24.15 46.77 37.07
CA GLU A 54 -23.90 48.14 37.56
C GLU A 54 -24.03 49.14 36.39
N LYS A 55 -25.27 49.62 36.15
CA LYS A 55 -25.53 50.60 35.09
C LYS A 55 -24.75 51.89 35.29
N GLU A 56 -24.06 52.34 34.26
CA GLU A 56 -23.40 53.63 34.26
C GLU A 56 -24.42 54.76 34.47
N LYS A 57 -23.99 55.78 35.21
CA LYS A 57 -24.87 56.89 35.54
C LYS A 57 -24.96 57.86 34.36
N ASP A 58 -26.20 58.18 34.01
CA ASP A 58 -26.56 59.11 32.93
C ASP A 58 -26.47 58.49 31.50
N VAL A 59 -26.29 57.16 31.38
CA VAL A 59 -26.42 56.33 30.14
C VAL A 59 -27.82 55.68 30.05
N ASN A 60 -28.41 55.61 28.86
CA ASN A 60 -29.73 55.01 28.63
C ASN A 60 -29.64 53.58 28.07
N TYR A 61 -30.03 52.60 28.88
CA TYR A 61 -30.04 51.19 28.48
C TYR A 61 -31.41 50.77 27.95
N PHE A 62 -31.46 50.09 26.79
CA PHE A 62 -32.69 49.52 26.23
C PHE A 62 -32.44 48.28 25.38
N VAL A 63 -33.46 47.44 25.24
CA VAL A 63 -33.42 46.22 24.43
C VAL A 63 -34.18 46.39 23.12
N THR A 64 -33.61 45.96 22.01
CA THR A 64 -34.26 45.85 20.69
C THR A 64 -34.38 44.39 20.25
N ALA A 65 -35.21 44.14 19.24
CA ALA A 65 -35.35 42.86 18.55
C ALA A 65 -34.98 43.05 17.07
N GLU A 66 -34.17 42.16 16.51
CA GLU A 66 -33.67 42.31 15.13
C GLU A 66 -34.09 41.18 14.19
N MET A 67 -34.18 39.94 14.68
CA MET A 67 -34.55 38.78 13.86
C MET A 67 -35.59 37.92 14.56
N GLY A 68 -36.64 37.52 13.84
CA GLY A 68 -37.58 36.44 14.20
C GLY A 68 -38.38 36.62 15.50
N CYS A 69 -38.24 37.73 16.21
CA CYS A 69 -38.79 37.93 17.54
C CYS A 69 -39.28 39.36 17.79
N LYS A 70 -40.09 39.49 18.84
CA LYS A 70 -40.73 40.71 19.31
C LYS A 70 -40.59 40.82 20.81
N ILE A 71 -40.29 42.03 21.26
CA ILE A 71 -40.01 42.36 22.65
C ILE A 71 -40.98 43.47 23.11
N GLU A 72 -41.72 43.24 24.18
CA GLU A 72 -42.70 44.18 24.74
C GLU A 72 -42.36 44.57 26.19
N PRO A 73 -42.28 45.88 26.55
CA PRO A 73 -42.01 46.29 27.93
C PRO A 73 -43.11 45.87 28.92
N ILE A 74 -42.72 45.21 30.01
CA ILE A 74 -43.67 44.67 31.00
C ILE A 74 -44.12 45.78 31.95
N THR A 75 -45.35 46.27 31.77
CA THR A 75 -45.88 47.44 32.51
C THR A 75 -46.82 47.13 33.68
N ASN A 76 -47.11 45.85 33.97
CA ASN A 76 -48.04 45.44 35.04
C ASN A 76 -47.75 44.02 35.59
N ILE A 77 -46.79 43.89 36.51
CA ILE A 77 -46.63 42.68 37.34
C ILE A 77 -46.73 43.05 38.82
N GLU A 78 -47.68 42.44 39.54
CA GLU A 78 -47.90 42.68 40.98
C GLU A 78 -46.99 41.84 41.91
N SER A 79 -46.10 40.98 41.39
CA SER A 79 -45.41 39.98 42.24
C SER A 79 -44.01 39.51 41.82
N VAL A 80 -43.08 40.41 41.46
CA VAL A 80 -41.62 40.18 41.57
C VAL A 80 -40.94 41.44 42.17
N VAL A 81 -39.77 41.29 42.78
CA VAL A 81 -39.15 42.30 43.67
C VAL A 81 -38.12 43.18 42.94
N LYS A 82 -38.33 44.51 43.04
CA LYS A 82 -37.44 45.65 42.73
C LYS A 82 -37.23 46.05 41.24
N GLU A 83 -37.38 47.37 41.02
CA GLU A 83 -37.13 48.15 39.79
C GLU A 83 -38.01 47.77 38.56
N PRO A 84 -39.14 48.49 38.30
CA PRO A 84 -40.17 48.08 37.33
C PRO A 84 -39.94 48.55 35.88
N ASN A 85 -38.73 48.94 35.49
CA ASN A 85 -38.45 49.55 34.17
C ASN A 85 -37.55 48.71 33.25
N ASP A 86 -36.98 47.60 33.75
CA ASP A 86 -35.88 46.89 33.10
C ASP A 86 -36.25 45.43 32.75
N SER A 87 -37.50 45.18 32.37
CA SER A 87 -37.97 43.85 31.99
C SER A 87 -38.93 43.87 30.80
N TYR A 88 -38.73 42.92 29.91
CA TYR A 88 -39.42 42.79 28.64
C TYR A 88 -39.92 41.36 28.43
N LEU A 89 -41.10 41.22 27.83
CA LEU A 89 -41.64 39.94 27.38
C LEU A 89 -41.17 39.68 25.96
N PHE A 90 -40.49 38.55 25.74
CA PHE A 90 -40.01 38.08 24.45
C PHE A 90 -41.00 37.08 23.85
N SER A 91 -41.17 37.13 22.53
CA SER A 91 -41.97 36.18 21.75
C SER A 91 -41.39 36.04 20.33
N PHE A 92 -41.51 34.87 19.70
CA PHE A 92 -41.19 34.71 18.28
C PHE A 92 -42.32 35.28 17.42
N GLU A 93 -42.01 35.94 16.29
CA GLU A 93 -43.02 36.64 15.47
C GLU A 93 -43.82 35.72 14.54
N GLU A 94 -43.23 34.61 14.08
CA GLU A 94 -43.89 33.65 13.18
C GLU A 94 -43.90 32.22 13.75
N GLU A 95 -45.00 31.49 13.53
CA GLU A 95 -45.08 30.04 13.80
C GLU A 95 -44.18 29.29 12.79
N GLY A 96 -42.87 29.24 13.06
CA GLY A 96 -41.89 28.53 12.24
C GLY A 96 -40.47 29.09 12.31
N THR A 97 -40.27 30.33 12.76
CA THR A 97 -38.92 30.88 12.98
C THR A 97 -38.27 30.21 14.19
N ALA A 98 -37.28 29.37 13.93
CA ALA A 98 -36.50 28.66 14.95
C ALA A 98 -35.41 29.52 15.63
N LEU A 99 -35.28 30.80 15.25
CA LEU A 99 -34.24 31.72 15.72
C LEU A 99 -34.84 33.10 16.04
N GLY A 100 -34.40 33.69 17.15
CA GLY A 100 -34.72 35.06 17.54
C GLY A 100 -33.53 35.75 18.20
N VAL A 101 -33.34 37.04 17.92
CA VAL A 101 -32.16 37.82 18.38
C VAL A 101 -32.59 39.12 19.07
N ALA A 102 -32.09 39.34 20.29
CA ALA A 102 -32.39 40.47 21.15
C ALA A 102 -31.13 41.21 21.59
N ASN A 103 -31.02 42.50 21.28
CA ASN A 103 -29.81 43.30 21.50
C ASN A 103 -29.99 44.32 22.62
N LEU A 104 -29.04 44.39 23.55
CA LEU A 104 -28.94 45.41 24.59
C LEU A 104 -28.01 46.52 24.11
N HIS A 105 -28.54 47.74 24.18
CA HIS A 105 -27.85 48.97 23.81
C HIS A 105 -27.53 49.78 25.06
N ALA A 106 -26.39 50.46 25.03
CA ALA A 106 -26.05 51.55 25.93
C ALA A 106 -25.94 52.84 25.09
N ASP A 107 -26.93 53.72 25.22
CA ASP A 107 -27.17 54.84 24.29
C ASP A 107 -27.25 54.38 22.82
N ASP A 108 -26.23 54.61 21.99
CA ASP A 108 -26.20 54.21 20.57
C ASP A 108 -25.31 52.95 20.32
N ASP A 109 -24.62 52.43 21.35
CA ASP A 109 -23.65 51.33 21.22
C ASP A 109 -24.27 49.96 21.58
N HIS A 110 -24.02 48.95 20.74
CA HIS A 110 -24.43 47.56 20.97
C HIS A 110 -23.44 46.89 21.94
N ILE A 111 -23.88 46.53 23.15
CA ILE A 111 -22.99 46.00 24.20
C ILE A 111 -23.19 44.51 24.50
N TYR A 112 -24.38 43.97 24.22
CA TYR A 112 -24.68 42.55 24.45
C TYR A 112 -25.76 42.05 23.50
N GLU A 113 -25.53 40.89 22.87
CA GLU A 113 -26.49 40.19 22.01
C GLU A 113 -26.99 38.92 22.70
N LEU A 114 -28.28 38.63 22.57
CA LEU A 114 -28.91 37.44 23.12
C LEU A 114 -29.61 36.67 21.99
N VAL A 115 -29.17 35.42 21.80
CA VAL A 115 -29.62 34.54 20.72
C VAL A 115 -30.46 33.41 21.30
N LEU A 116 -31.68 33.22 20.76
CA LEU A 116 -32.65 32.24 21.23
C LEU A 116 -33.07 31.31 20.09
N PHE A 117 -32.88 30.00 20.28
CA PHE A 117 -33.25 28.97 19.32
C PHE A 117 -34.45 28.17 19.81
N TYR A 118 -35.59 28.23 19.11
CA TYR A 118 -36.72 27.34 19.37
C TYR A 118 -36.60 26.06 18.54
N THR A 119 -36.77 24.91 19.21
CA THR A 119 -36.64 23.57 18.62
C THR A 119 -38.01 22.85 18.63
N PRO A 120 -38.79 22.89 17.53
CA PRO A 120 -40.14 22.34 17.51
C PRO A 120 -40.21 20.83 17.79
N GLU A 121 -39.15 20.08 17.51
CA GLU A 121 -39.05 18.63 17.74
C GLU A 121 -38.91 18.27 19.23
N THR A 122 -38.40 19.20 20.04
CA THR A 122 -38.15 19.00 21.47
C THR A 122 -38.97 19.92 22.38
N ASP A 123 -39.68 20.90 21.82
CA ASP A 123 -40.48 21.89 22.55
C ASP A 123 -39.63 22.65 23.59
N LEU A 124 -38.42 23.03 23.17
CA LEU A 124 -37.44 23.77 23.98
C LEU A 124 -36.95 25.00 23.25
N VAL A 125 -36.81 26.10 23.98
CA VAL A 125 -36.02 27.27 23.61
C VAL A 125 -34.68 27.16 24.34
N ILE A 126 -33.59 27.16 23.57
CA ILE A 126 -32.21 27.21 24.08
C ILE A 126 -31.71 28.62 23.82
N ALA A 127 -31.16 29.28 24.83
CA ALA A 127 -30.65 30.63 24.69
C ALA A 127 -29.27 30.83 25.32
N PHE A 128 -28.47 31.65 24.66
CA PHE A 128 -27.15 32.10 25.11
C PHE A 128 -26.94 33.59 24.82
N GLY A 129 -26.04 34.22 25.57
CA GLY A 129 -25.68 35.62 25.41
C GLY A 129 -24.21 35.82 25.02
N ILE A 130 -23.94 36.89 24.28
CA ILE A 130 -22.62 37.32 23.82
C ILE A 130 -22.42 38.76 24.30
N GLY A 131 -21.42 39.00 25.15
CA GLY A 131 -20.97 40.36 25.47
C GLY A 131 -19.96 40.83 24.42
N TYR A 132 -20.21 41.97 23.75
CA TYR A 132 -19.32 42.43 22.68
C TYR A 132 -17.91 42.80 23.18
N ASP A 133 -17.78 43.27 24.43
CA ASP A 133 -16.48 43.55 25.05
C ASP A 133 -15.56 42.32 25.14
N ALA A 134 -16.13 41.10 25.21
CA ALA A 134 -15.36 39.86 25.24
C ALA A 134 -14.64 39.59 23.90
N LEU A 135 -15.16 40.12 22.79
CA LEU A 135 -14.59 39.96 21.43
C LEU A 135 -13.42 40.93 21.16
N HIS A 136 -13.04 41.78 22.11
CA HIS A 136 -11.98 42.79 21.95
C HIS A 136 -10.75 42.58 22.83
N TRP A 137 -10.70 41.51 23.65
CA TRP A 137 -9.59 41.28 24.56
C TRP A 137 -8.53 40.32 24.02
N ILE A 138 -7.46 40.89 23.44
CA ILE A 138 -6.20 40.17 23.17
C ILE A 138 -5.19 40.52 24.29
N PRO A 139 -4.67 39.56 25.07
CA PRO A 139 -3.63 39.85 26.06
C PRO A 139 -2.30 40.19 25.36
N PRO A 140 -1.54 41.19 25.83
CA PRO A 140 -0.24 41.52 25.25
C PRO A 140 0.77 40.40 25.54
N VAL A 141 1.52 40.00 24.51
CA VAL A 141 2.58 39.00 24.59
C VAL A 141 3.72 39.50 25.50
N GLU A 142 4.15 38.70 26.47
CA GLU A 142 5.33 39.00 27.28
C GLU A 142 6.61 38.80 26.46
N GLU A 143 7.46 39.82 26.38
CA GLU A 143 8.77 39.71 25.72
C GLU A 143 9.70 38.74 26.49
N PRO A 144 10.43 37.84 25.80
CA PRO A 144 11.37 36.94 26.45
C PRO A 144 12.58 37.70 27.00
N GLN A 145 12.91 37.48 28.29
CA GLN A 145 14.09 38.08 28.90
C GLN A 145 15.38 37.48 28.32
N ALA A 146 16.22 38.33 27.74
CA ALA A 146 17.53 37.95 27.24
C ALA A 146 18.46 37.49 28.38
N ILE A 147 19.15 36.37 28.17
CA ILE A 147 20.28 35.94 29.00
C ILE A 147 21.54 36.66 28.47
N GLU A 148 22.15 37.50 29.30
CA GLU A 148 23.47 38.07 29.02
C GLU A 148 24.55 36.99 29.23
N GLU A 149 25.37 36.73 28.22
CA GLU A 149 26.68 36.08 28.39
C GLU A 149 27.76 36.90 27.65
N GLU A 150 28.98 36.93 28.20
CA GLU A 150 29.90 38.07 28.05
C GLU A 150 30.68 38.14 26.72
N LEU A 151 31.07 39.38 26.35
CA LEU A 151 31.96 39.69 25.24
C LEU A 151 33.37 39.08 25.40
N GLU A 152 33.99 38.73 24.26
CA GLU A 152 35.34 39.25 23.96
C GLU A 152 35.47 39.59 22.46
N THR A 153 36.38 40.51 22.12
CA THR A 153 36.45 41.19 20.81
C THR A 153 37.86 41.18 20.24
N GLU A 154 38.01 40.98 18.92
CA GLU A 154 39.19 41.53 18.22
C GLU A 154 38.93 41.93 16.76
N ALA A 155 39.70 42.94 16.32
CA ALA A 155 39.38 43.92 15.29
C ALA A 155 39.57 43.51 13.81
N ALA A 156 38.84 44.20 12.91
CA ALA A 156 39.18 44.35 11.48
C ALA A 156 40.43 45.24 11.28
N PRO A 157 41.02 45.37 10.05
CA PRO A 157 40.45 46.34 9.09
C PRO A 157 40.73 46.15 7.57
N ALA A 158 40.01 46.98 6.79
CA ALA A 158 40.43 47.71 5.58
C ALA A 158 40.15 47.15 4.16
N GLU A 159 39.28 47.87 3.45
CA GLU A 159 39.25 48.02 1.98
C GLU A 159 40.53 48.75 1.46
N PRO A 160 40.75 48.84 0.13
CA PRO A 160 40.24 50.04 -0.55
C PRO A 160 39.70 49.84 -1.99
N SER A 161 38.94 50.85 -2.43
CA SER A 161 38.37 51.04 -3.76
C SER A 161 39.39 51.35 -4.89
N VAL A 162 38.95 51.30 -6.16
CA VAL A 162 38.99 52.45 -7.11
C VAL A 162 38.33 52.15 -8.48
N GLU A 163 37.41 53.05 -8.81
CA GLU A 163 36.80 53.50 -10.07
C GLU A 163 37.69 53.60 -11.35
N SER A 164 37.18 53.18 -12.54
CA SER A 164 37.21 53.99 -13.80
C SER A 164 36.61 53.31 -15.06
N GLN A 165 35.64 53.97 -15.70
CA GLN A 165 35.33 53.91 -17.16
C GLN A 165 36.37 54.76 -17.98
N PRO A 166 36.39 54.88 -19.35
CA PRO A 166 35.30 54.68 -20.34
C PRO A 166 35.66 54.19 -21.78
N SER A 167 34.65 54.27 -22.68
CA SER A 167 34.66 54.63 -24.13
C SER A 167 34.77 53.57 -25.26
N ASP A 168 33.67 53.47 -26.02
CA ASP A 168 33.47 53.42 -27.49
C ASP A 168 34.67 53.75 -28.42
N PRO A 169 34.74 53.27 -29.70
CA PRO A 169 33.59 53.24 -30.63
C PRO A 169 33.50 52.16 -31.75
N GLU A 170 32.33 52.15 -32.42
CA GLU A 170 32.05 51.81 -33.84
C GLU A 170 33.18 52.16 -34.85
N PRO A 171 33.26 51.55 -36.08
CA PRO A 171 32.14 51.45 -37.05
C PRO A 171 32.15 50.31 -38.13
N GLY A 172 31.11 50.24 -38.98
CA GLY A 172 31.32 50.12 -40.44
C GLY A 172 30.56 49.08 -41.31
N ASN A 173 29.32 49.43 -41.70
CA ASN A 173 28.77 49.50 -43.08
C ASN A 173 29.03 48.44 -44.21
N ASP A 174 27.95 48.24 -45.01
CA ASP A 174 27.87 47.69 -46.39
C ASP A 174 28.08 46.15 -46.56
N ASP A 175 27.44 45.43 -47.50
CA ASP A 175 26.89 45.81 -48.82
C ASP A 175 25.70 44.92 -49.30
N LEU A 176 25.05 45.30 -50.41
CA LEU A 176 23.84 44.71 -51.01
C LEU A 176 24.11 43.59 -52.05
N GLY A 177 23.11 42.72 -52.30
CA GLY A 177 23.15 41.77 -53.44
C GLY A 177 21.90 40.94 -53.72
N GLU A 178 20.94 41.46 -54.51
CA GLU A 178 19.87 40.66 -55.14
C GLU A 178 20.40 39.74 -56.26
N LEU A 179 19.76 38.58 -56.55
CA LEU A 179 19.06 38.31 -57.83
C LEU A 179 18.57 36.85 -58.04
N LEU A 180 17.23 36.72 -58.10
CA LEU A 180 16.37 35.86 -58.92
C LEU A 180 17.00 34.82 -59.90
N LEU A 181 16.48 33.59 -59.91
CA LEU A 181 15.70 32.97 -61.03
C LEU A 181 15.57 31.43 -60.95
N ASN A 182 14.34 30.89 -60.92
CA ASN A 182 13.75 29.95 -61.92
C ASN A 182 12.60 29.07 -61.35
N GLY A 183 11.56 28.87 -62.18
CA GLY A 183 10.73 27.66 -62.20
C GLY A 183 10.78 27.07 -63.64
N PRO A 184 9.80 26.26 -64.12
CA PRO A 184 8.59 25.74 -63.46
C PRO A 184 8.28 24.24 -63.79
N LEU A 185 7.04 23.79 -63.49
CA LEU A 185 6.24 22.67 -64.09
C LEU A 185 5.97 21.39 -63.27
N ALA A 186 4.96 21.49 -62.39
CA ALA A 186 3.69 20.73 -62.41
C ALA A 186 3.63 19.23 -62.82
N HIS A 187 3.06 18.43 -61.91
CA HIS A 187 1.97 17.51 -62.21
C HIS A 187 0.96 17.48 -61.05
N SER A 188 -0.32 17.20 -61.33
CA SER A 188 -1.46 17.49 -60.44
C SER A 188 -2.30 16.26 -60.09
N VAL A 189 -2.74 16.14 -58.83
CA VAL A 189 -3.97 15.43 -58.41
C VAL A 189 -4.66 16.23 -57.29
N SER A 190 -5.99 16.21 -57.26
CA SER A 190 -6.91 16.88 -56.31
C SER A 190 -7.35 15.90 -55.18
N ALA A 191 -7.88 16.23 -53.99
CA ALA A 191 -8.41 17.45 -53.34
C ALA A 191 -8.37 17.22 -51.78
N ALA A 192 -8.89 18.03 -50.84
CA ALA A 192 -9.75 19.22 -50.88
C ALA A 192 -9.61 20.11 -49.61
N ASP A 193 -10.15 21.32 -49.69
CA ASP A 193 -10.60 22.29 -48.66
C ASP A 193 -10.45 21.96 -47.15
N ALA A 194 -9.58 22.72 -46.47
CA ALA A 194 -9.72 23.11 -45.06
C ALA A 194 -9.36 24.61 -44.90
N PHE A 195 -9.97 25.29 -43.93
CA PHE A 195 -9.79 26.74 -43.70
C PHE A 195 -8.48 27.03 -42.94
N PRO A 196 -7.79 28.16 -43.19
CA PRO A 196 -6.66 28.58 -42.38
C PRO A 196 -7.15 29.13 -41.05
N VAL A 197 -6.92 28.38 -39.97
CA VAL A 197 -6.97 28.92 -38.60
C VAL A 197 -5.64 29.63 -38.33
N VAL A 198 -5.71 30.89 -37.94
CA VAL A 198 -4.55 31.61 -37.40
C VAL A 198 -4.59 31.44 -35.88
N CYS A 199 -3.70 30.60 -35.34
CA CYS A 199 -3.55 30.45 -33.89
C CYS A 199 -2.50 31.44 -33.32
N PRO A 200 -2.57 31.77 -32.02
CA PRO A 200 -1.65 32.71 -31.35
C PRO A 200 -0.33 32.04 -30.93
N ASN A 201 0.58 32.83 -30.33
CA ASN A 201 1.92 32.44 -29.88
C ASN A 201 1.92 31.53 -28.63
N THR A 202 1.29 30.36 -28.69
CA THR A 202 1.28 29.36 -27.60
C THR A 202 1.57 27.99 -28.17
N VAL A 203 2.56 27.31 -27.61
CA VAL A 203 2.89 25.92 -27.91
C VAL A 203 2.67 25.15 -26.59
N ASN A 204 1.73 24.22 -26.58
CA ASN A 204 1.42 23.31 -25.45
C ASN A 204 0.92 23.98 -24.17
N GLY A 205 0.25 25.13 -24.24
CA GLY A 205 -0.31 25.84 -23.07
C GLY A 205 0.72 26.63 -22.24
N TYR A 206 2.01 26.37 -22.41
CA TYR A 206 3.10 27.16 -21.83
C TYR A 206 3.36 28.43 -22.65
N ASN A 207 3.79 29.49 -21.96
CA ASN A 207 4.27 30.71 -22.62
C ASN A 207 5.69 30.45 -23.14
N VAL A 208 5.78 30.07 -24.40
CA VAL A 208 7.05 30.02 -25.15
C VAL A 208 7.84 31.32 -24.90
N PRO A 209 9.10 31.26 -24.41
CA PRO A 209 9.93 32.45 -24.24
C PRO A 209 9.96 33.25 -25.54
N ALA A 210 9.84 34.58 -25.45
CA ALA A 210 9.54 35.43 -26.61
C ALA A 210 10.64 35.39 -27.70
N GLY A 211 10.53 34.43 -28.62
CA GLY A 211 11.53 34.19 -29.68
C GLY A 211 11.36 32.89 -30.48
N PHE A 212 10.75 31.83 -29.92
CA PHE A 212 10.63 30.53 -30.61
C PHE A 212 9.31 30.35 -31.37
N THR A 213 9.34 29.62 -32.48
CA THR A 213 8.16 29.09 -33.19
C THR A 213 8.47 27.71 -33.75
N PHE A 214 7.79 26.68 -33.27
CA PHE A 214 7.83 25.34 -33.83
C PHE A 214 6.65 25.13 -34.80
N SER A 215 6.85 24.35 -35.86
CA SER A 215 5.81 23.94 -36.81
C SER A 215 5.57 22.44 -36.70
N SER A 216 4.32 22.01 -36.58
CA SER A 216 3.97 20.59 -36.41
C SER A 216 4.46 19.71 -37.56
N PHE A 217 4.81 18.47 -37.22
CA PHE A 217 5.13 17.44 -38.20
C PHE A 217 3.84 16.90 -38.83
N GLY A 218 3.88 16.69 -40.14
CA GLY A 218 2.79 16.04 -40.88
C GLY A 218 3.38 14.99 -41.80
N GLU A 219 2.79 13.79 -41.80
CA GLU A 219 3.23 12.69 -42.65
C GLU A 219 3.26 13.09 -44.14
N GLU A 220 4.31 12.64 -44.83
CA GLU A 220 4.51 12.75 -46.28
C GLU A 220 4.41 14.17 -46.91
N GLY A 221 5.31 15.08 -46.53
CA GLY A 221 5.52 16.30 -47.31
C GLY A 221 6.83 17.04 -47.02
N SER A 222 7.67 17.23 -48.04
CA SER A 222 8.90 18.04 -47.94
C SER A 222 8.59 19.53 -47.76
N GLY A 223 8.29 19.93 -46.53
CA GLY A 223 8.19 21.31 -46.07
C GLY A 223 9.51 21.80 -45.47
N SER A 224 9.85 23.08 -45.67
CA SER A 224 11.01 23.69 -45.04
C SER A 224 10.80 23.82 -43.53
N GLN A 225 11.56 23.05 -42.74
CA GLN A 225 11.54 23.07 -41.27
C GLN A 225 11.98 24.44 -40.72
N GLY A 226 11.40 24.82 -39.58
CA GLY A 226 11.68 26.11 -38.95
C GLY A 226 12.99 26.10 -38.15
N MET A 227 13.93 26.96 -38.50
CA MET A 227 15.11 27.21 -37.65
C MET A 227 14.67 27.94 -36.37
N ILE A 228 15.20 27.53 -35.22
CA ILE A 228 15.11 28.33 -33.99
C ILE A 228 15.83 29.66 -34.26
N THR A 229 15.10 30.78 -34.20
CA THR A 229 15.68 32.09 -34.46
C THR A 229 16.21 32.66 -33.16
N LEU A 230 17.51 32.46 -32.90
CA LEU A 230 18.19 32.88 -31.68
C LEU A 230 17.93 34.37 -31.36
N GLY A 231 17.31 34.63 -30.21
CA GLY A 231 16.94 35.96 -29.74
C GLY A 231 18.10 36.70 -29.07
N ALA A 232 18.05 38.03 -29.05
CA ALA A 232 19.00 38.83 -28.29
C ALA A 232 18.70 38.74 -26.78
N GLY A 233 19.47 37.92 -26.06
CA GLY A 233 19.30 37.70 -24.63
C GLY A 233 20.04 36.49 -24.05
N GLN A 234 20.58 35.60 -24.89
CA GLN A 234 21.18 34.34 -24.41
C GLN A 234 22.48 34.52 -23.60
N ILE A 235 22.66 33.67 -22.60
CA ILE A 235 23.92 33.56 -21.83
C ILE A 235 24.75 32.43 -22.43
N GLU A 236 25.96 32.75 -22.90
CA GLU A 236 26.90 31.76 -23.43
C GLU A 236 27.53 30.95 -22.29
N LEU A 237 27.31 29.64 -22.26
CA LEU A 237 27.96 28.70 -21.34
C LEU A 237 29.06 27.91 -22.06
N SER A 238 30.19 27.73 -21.38
CA SER A 238 31.33 26.95 -21.88
C SER A 238 32.05 26.16 -20.79
N GLU A 239 32.18 26.71 -19.57
CA GLU A 239 32.87 26.05 -18.46
C GLU A 239 32.27 26.46 -17.11
N ILE A 240 32.04 25.50 -16.21
CA ILE A 240 31.60 25.70 -14.81
C ILE A 240 32.57 24.95 -13.89
N THR A 241 33.33 25.69 -13.10
CA THR A 241 34.42 25.15 -12.23
C THR A 241 34.20 25.37 -10.73
N ALA A 242 33.00 25.78 -10.33
CA ALA A 242 32.62 26.06 -8.96
C ALA A 242 31.11 25.81 -8.76
N SER A 243 30.71 25.47 -7.54
CA SER A 243 29.30 25.25 -7.19
C SER A 243 28.44 26.48 -7.47
N CYS A 244 27.32 26.30 -8.17
CA CYS A 244 26.42 27.38 -8.56
C CYS A 244 24.99 26.87 -8.78
N VAL A 245 24.05 27.82 -8.93
CA VAL A 245 22.67 27.58 -9.35
C VAL A 245 22.46 28.40 -10.62
N LEU A 246 21.98 27.78 -11.70
CA LEU A 246 21.57 28.51 -12.91
C LEU A 246 20.22 29.20 -12.66
N ASP A 247 20.04 30.40 -13.24
CA ASP A 247 18.73 31.07 -13.25
C ASP A 247 17.77 30.33 -14.19
N PRO A 248 16.62 29.82 -13.72
CA PRO A 248 15.66 29.09 -14.56
C PRO A 248 14.93 29.97 -15.57
N ASN A 249 15.00 31.30 -15.46
CA ASN A 249 14.35 32.23 -16.39
C ASN A 249 15.20 32.53 -17.63
N GLU A 250 16.45 32.06 -17.67
CA GLU A 250 17.42 32.37 -18.71
C GLU A 250 17.52 31.25 -19.76
N VAL A 251 17.77 31.65 -21.01
CA VAL A 251 18.08 30.73 -22.10
C VAL A 251 19.59 30.68 -22.28
N TYR A 252 20.20 29.58 -21.88
CA TYR A 252 21.62 29.34 -22.05
C TYR A 252 21.91 28.80 -23.44
N TYR A 253 22.95 29.31 -24.08
CA TYR A 253 23.46 28.80 -25.35
C TYR A 253 24.84 28.19 -25.12
N VAL A 254 24.99 26.91 -25.42
CA VAL A 254 26.28 26.21 -25.37
C VAL A 254 26.87 26.27 -26.77
N SER A 255 27.89 27.08 -26.92
CA SER A 255 28.66 27.18 -28.16
C SER A 255 29.67 26.02 -28.26
N ASN A 256 30.66 26.14 -29.14
CA ASN A 256 31.78 25.20 -29.21
C ASN A 256 32.99 25.82 -28.50
N PRO A 257 33.63 25.16 -27.50
CA PRO A 257 33.46 23.76 -27.07
C PRO A 257 32.23 23.49 -26.19
N PRO A 258 31.84 22.20 -26.01
CA PRO A 258 30.77 21.79 -25.10
C PRO A 258 30.87 22.40 -23.71
N LEU A 259 29.75 22.46 -23.01
CA LEU A 259 29.69 22.90 -21.62
C LEU A 259 30.41 21.89 -20.72
N LEU A 260 31.58 22.28 -20.23
CA LEU A 260 32.39 21.49 -19.31
C LEU A 260 32.01 21.82 -17.85
N ILE A 261 31.52 20.86 -17.09
CA ILE A 261 31.19 21.02 -15.67
C ILE A 261 32.11 20.11 -14.84
N HIS A 262 33.04 20.69 -14.09
CA HIS A 262 34.09 19.92 -13.43
C HIS A 262 34.74 20.59 -12.22
N GLY A 263 35.27 19.80 -11.30
CA GLY A 263 36.05 20.29 -10.17
C GLY A 263 37.44 20.81 -10.56
N LEU A 264 38.00 21.70 -9.74
CA LEU A 264 39.41 22.08 -9.84
C LEU A 264 40.26 21.15 -8.95
N SER A 265 41.21 20.43 -9.56
CA SER A 265 42.19 19.59 -8.83
C SER A 265 41.59 18.49 -7.93
N GLY A 266 40.38 18.01 -8.24
CA GLY A 266 39.68 16.98 -7.47
C GLY A 266 38.88 17.51 -6.28
N GLU A 267 38.57 18.81 -6.24
CA GLU A 267 37.52 19.35 -5.38
C GLU A 267 36.13 19.00 -5.95
N GLU A 268 35.22 18.48 -5.12
CA GLU A 268 33.82 18.30 -5.52
C GLU A 268 33.13 19.66 -5.67
N ILE A 269 32.33 19.82 -6.72
CA ILE A 269 31.46 20.99 -6.93
C ILE A 269 30.02 20.52 -7.14
N ASP A 270 29.06 21.34 -6.71
CA ASP A 270 27.63 21.02 -6.76
C ASP A 270 26.92 22.09 -7.61
N VAL A 271 26.39 21.70 -8.77
CA VAL A 271 25.77 22.61 -9.75
C VAL A 271 24.29 22.29 -9.88
N VAL A 272 23.41 23.23 -9.60
CA VAL A 272 21.95 23.05 -9.76
C VAL A 272 21.50 23.71 -11.07
N ILE A 273 20.76 22.95 -11.87
CA ILE A 273 20.13 23.38 -13.12
C ILE A 273 18.62 23.23 -12.91
N PRO A 274 17.92 24.28 -12.43
CA PRO A 274 16.56 24.12 -11.95
C PRO A 274 15.55 23.91 -13.07
N SER A 275 14.41 23.30 -12.74
CA SER A 275 13.24 23.21 -13.63
C SER A 275 12.90 24.59 -14.27
N GLY A 276 12.54 24.58 -15.55
CA GLY A 276 12.33 25.77 -16.41
C GLY A 276 13.56 26.20 -17.22
N THR A 277 14.77 25.82 -16.77
CA THR A 277 16.01 26.18 -17.49
C THR A 277 16.00 25.64 -18.92
N THR A 278 16.27 26.51 -19.91
CA THR A 278 16.46 26.10 -21.31
C THR A 278 17.93 26.20 -21.71
N ILE A 279 18.48 25.10 -22.20
CA ILE A 279 19.83 24.98 -22.73
C ILE A 279 19.75 24.59 -24.21
N VAL A 280 20.23 25.49 -25.08
CA VAL A 280 20.32 25.28 -26.53
C VAL A 280 21.76 24.90 -26.87
N LEU A 281 21.95 23.77 -27.55
CA LEU A 281 23.24 23.23 -27.94
C LEU A 281 23.54 23.54 -29.42
N ALA A 282 24.75 24.02 -29.71
CA ALA A 282 25.23 24.24 -31.07
C ALA A 282 25.47 22.93 -31.83
N GLU A 283 25.19 22.91 -33.14
CA GLU A 283 25.27 21.74 -34.01
C GLU A 283 26.70 21.37 -34.45
N ASP A 284 26.87 20.14 -34.96
CA ASP A 284 28.10 19.55 -35.53
C ASP A 284 29.20 19.14 -34.50
N TRP A 285 28.86 18.78 -33.24
CA TRP A 285 29.88 18.41 -32.21
C TRP A 285 29.61 17.10 -31.45
N ASP A 286 30.69 16.50 -30.95
CA ASP A 286 30.66 15.20 -30.28
C ASP A 286 29.85 15.20 -28.96
N TYR A 287 29.77 16.33 -28.25
CA TYR A 287 29.07 16.44 -26.95
C TYR A 287 28.40 17.81 -26.80
N GLY A 288 27.35 17.88 -25.99
CA GLY A 288 26.67 19.11 -25.56
C GLY A 288 27.09 19.54 -24.16
N ILE A 289 26.69 18.78 -23.14
CA ILE A 289 27.07 18.97 -21.74
C ILE A 289 27.94 17.79 -21.29
N VAL A 290 29.08 18.06 -20.66
CA VAL A 290 30.00 17.04 -20.13
C VAL A 290 30.30 17.30 -18.66
N ILE A 291 29.97 16.32 -17.81
CA ILE A 291 30.13 16.38 -16.35
C ILE A 291 31.26 15.41 -15.97
N TYR A 292 32.29 15.89 -15.27
CA TYR A 292 33.51 15.11 -14.98
C TYR A 292 34.31 15.66 -13.78
N ASP A 293 35.46 15.05 -13.45
CA ASP A 293 36.40 15.43 -12.37
C ASP A 293 35.71 15.91 -11.06
N GLY A 294 34.83 15.09 -10.50
CA GLY A 294 34.20 15.29 -9.19
C GLY A 294 33.01 16.25 -9.13
N ALA A 295 32.53 16.78 -10.27
CA ALA A 295 31.31 17.58 -10.29
C ALA A 295 30.05 16.71 -10.08
N ASN A 296 29.12 17.21 -9.25
CA ASN A 296 27.76 16.72 -9.10
C ASN A 296 26.81 17.74 -9.74
N VAL A 297 25.91 17.30 -10.62
CA VAL A 297 24.91 18.18 -11.26
C VAL A 297 23.51 17.71 -10.93
N TYR A 298 22.66 18.66 -10.53
CA TYR A 298 21.29 18.45 -10.09
C TYR A 298 20.33 19.09 -11.10
N PHE A 299 19.81 18.28 -12.03
CA PHE A 299 18.82 18.72 -13.02
C PHE A 299 17.40 18.60 -12.46
N GLY A 300 16.54 19.57 -12.78
CA GLY A 300 15.11 19.48 -12.53
C GLY A 300 14.67 19.72 -11.09
N GLU A 301 15.60 19.94 -10.17
CA GLU A 301 15.29 20.45 -8.82
C GLU A 301 14.54 21.80 -8.90
N PRO A 302 13.65 22.13 -7.96
CA PRO A 302 13.20 23.51 -7.77
C PRO A 302 14.41 24.39 -7.41
N ALA A 303 14.45 25.63 -7.88
CA ALA A 303 15.57 26.53 -7.58
C ALA A 303 15.65 26.75 -6.06
N PRO A 304 16.77 26.39 -5.38
CA PRO A 304 16.83 26.44 -3.93
C PRO A 304 16.76 27.88 -3.45
N ASP A 305 15.75 28.15 -2.63
CA ASP A 305 15.68 29.38 -1.85
C ASP A 305 16.99 29.50 -1.04
N SER A 306 17.65 30.65 -1.13
CA SER A 306 19.12 30.85 -1.01
C SER A 306 19.84 30.46 0.31
N ASN A 307 19.24 29.65 1.19
CA ASN A 307 19.75 29.29 2.51
C ASN A 307 19.61 27.79 2.88
N LYS A 308 20.18 26.85 2.08
CA LYS A 308 20.89 25.60 2.51
C LYS A 308 20.99 24.56 1.37
N PRO A 309 22.16 23.92 1.13
CA PRO A 309 22.29 22.80 0.18
C PRO A 309 22.01 21.40 0.74
N ASN A 310 21.57 21.26 2.01
CA ASN A 310 21.68 19.99 2.75
C ASN A 310 20.39 19.18 2.87
N ASP A 311 19.23 19.73 2.51
CA ASP A 311 17.95 19.04 2.50
C ASP A 311 17.42 19.05 1.06
N ILE A 312 17.63 17.96 0.32
CA ILE A 312 17.08 17.77 -1.03
C ILE A 312 15.55 17.73 -0.91
N GLN A 313 14.88 18.68 -1.55
CA GLN A 313 13.42 18.81 -1.56
C GLN A 313 12.86 17.89 -2.66
N PRO A 314 11.99 16.90 -2.35
CA PRO A 314 11.33 16.14 -3.40
C PRO A 314 10.50 17.08 -4.30
N PRO A 315 10.63 17.02 -5.63
CA PRO A 315 10.01 18.01 -6.52
C PRO A 315 8.48 17.87 -6.57
N GLY A 316 7.72 18.94 -6.28
CA GLY A 316 6.26 18.90 -6.30
C GLY A 316 5.51 20.20 -6.00
N ASP A 317 5.28 21.05 -7.01
CA ASP A 317 4.17 22.04 -7.05
C ASP A 317 3.15 21.61 -8.13
N THR A 318 1.99 21.12 -7.71
CA THR A 318 0.97 20.49 -8.56
C THR A 318 0.19 21.45 -9.44
N ASN A 319 -0.05 22.68 -8.98
CA ASN A 319 -0.83 23.70 -9.69
C ASN A 319 -0.05 24.34 -10.84
N ASN A 320 1.27 24.18 -10.86
CA ASN A 320 2.12 24.61 -11.97
C ASN A 320 3.18 23.52 -12.22
N PRO A 321 3.00 22.61 -13.20
CA PRO A 321 3.98 21.56 -13.48
C PRO A 321 5.33 22.19 -13.77
N ALA A 322 6.29 21.95 -12.86
CA ALA A 322 7.62 22.52 -12.96
C ALA A 322 8.20 22.17 -14.33
N GLU A 323 8.36 23.19 -15.18
CA GLU A 323 8.77 23.01 -16.57
C GLU A 323 10.06 22.17 -16.60
N PRO A 324 10.20 21.20 -17.52
CA PRO A 324 11.40 20.39 -17.55
C PRO A 324 12.63 21.26 -17.84
N VAL A 325 13.82 20.77 -17.49
CA VAL A 325 15.04 21.35 -18.05
C VAL A 325 15.09 20.95 -19.52
N TRP A 326 15.03 21.93 -20.42
CA TRP A 326 15.08 21.69 -21.87
C TRP A 326 16.54 21.64 -22.33
N VAL A 327 16.96 20.55 -22.96
CA VAL A 327 18.29 20.38 -23.54
C VAL A 327 18.14 19.98 -25.02
N VAL A 328 18.12 20.99 -25.89
CA VAL A 328 17.71 20.87 -27.30
C VAL A 328 18.81 21.38 -28.24
N GLY A 329 18.97 20.76 -29.41
CA GLY A 329 19.88 21.29 -30.44
C GLY A 329 19.28 22.47 -31.22
N GLU A 330 20.13 23.32 -31.79
CA GLU A 330 19.74 24.61 -32.36
C GLU A 330 18.83 24.56 -33.61
N SER A 331 18.89 23.53 -34.44
CA SER A 331 17.96 23.33 -35.56
C SER A 331 16.64 22.68 -35.14
N GLY A 332 16.60 22.02 -33.98
CA GLY A 332 15.52 21.11 -33.61
C GLY A 332 15.38 19.89 -34.55
N ASN A 333 16.39 19.58 -35.37
CA ASN A 333 16.37 18.37 -36.18
C ASN A 333 16.44 17.14 -35.26
N PRO A 334 15.62 16.10 -35.50
CA PRO A 334 15.84 14.81 -34.86
C PRO A 334 17.19 14.25 -35.32
N PHE A 335 17.83 13.44 -34.48
CA PHE A 335 18.98 12.59 -34.79
C PHE A 335 20.33 13.25 -35.13
N PHE A 336 20.40 14.55 -35.45
CA PHE A 336 21.57 15.15 -36.11
C PHE A 336 22.31 16.26 -35.36
N ASN A 337 21.96 16.60 -34.11
CA ASN A 337 22.51 17.79 -33.45
C ASN A 337 23.91 17.56 -32.84
N ASN A 338 23.99 16.72 -31.80
CA ASN A 338 25.22 16.41 -31.08
C ASN A 338 25.33 14.89 -30.86
N TYR A 339 26.55 14.35 -30.77
CA TYR A 339 26.70 12.90 -30.51
C TYR A 339 26.23 12.51 -29.10
N CYS A 340 26.27 13.42 -28.13
CA CYS A 340 25.58 13.24 -26.85
C CYS A 340 25.08 14.57 -26.26
N GLY A 341 23.81 14.63 -25.85
CA GLY A 341 23.22 15.79 -25.19
C GLY A 341 23.81 16.02 -23.79
N ILE A 342 23.74 14.99 -22.94
CA ILE A 342 24.33 14.99 -21.58
C ILE A 342 25.22 13.76 -21.39
N LEU A 343 26.53 13.98 -21.25
CA LEU A 343 27.51 12.97 -20.82
C LEU A 343 27.83 13.16 -19.33
N VAL A 344 27.56 12.12 -18.52
CA VAL A 344 28.17 11.96 -17.19
C VAL A 344 29.37 11.03 -17.33
N ASP A 345 30.58 11.59 -17.30
CA ASP A 345 31.82 10.82 -17.36
C ASP A 345 32.08 10.07 -16.04
N ARG A 346 32.82 8.96 -16.13
CA ARG A 346 33.23 8.12 -14.98
C ARG A 346 34.02 8.83 -13.88
N THR A 347 34.59 10.00 -14.16
CA THR A 347 35.26 10.86 -13.17
C THR A 347 34.32 11.85 -12.49
N ALA A 348 33.06 11.98 -12.92
CA ALA A 348 32.04 12.80 -12.26
C ALA A 348 31.75 12.32 -10.83
N GLY A 349 31.19 13.20 -10.02
CA GLY A 349 30.69 12.85 -8.70
C GLY A 349 29.45 11.96 -8.77
N THR A 350 29.33 11.03 -7.82
CA THR A 350 28.25 10.04 -7.76
C THR A 350 26.89 10.64 -7.39
N ARG A 351 26.86 11.87 -6.86
CA ARG A 351 25.64 12.58 -6.45
C ARG A 351 24.94 13.34 -7.59
N CYS A 352 25.28 13.07 -8.86
CA CYS A 352 24.54 13.66 -9.99
C CYS A 352 23.08 13.15 -10.00
N LEU A 353 22.13 14.07 -10.17
CA LEU A 353 20.70 13.80 -10.32
C LEU A 353 20.25 14.20 -11.72
N LEU A 354 19.82 13.21 -12.51
CA LEU A 354 19.22 13.42 -13.82
C LEU A 354 17.70 13.25 -13.69
N ASN A 355 16.99 14.37 -13.50
CA ASN A 355 15.55 14.40 -13.24
C ASN A 355 14.85 15.52 -14.04
N ASN A 356 13.58 15.29 -14.40
CA ASN A 356 12.67 16.25 -15.08
C ASN A 356 13.33 16.93 -16.30
N LEU A 357 13.80 16.12 -17.25
CA LEU A 357 14.57 16.57 -18.42
C LEU A 357 13.79 16.36 -19.72
N TYR A 358 13.79 17.37 -20.60
CA TYR A 358 13.36 17.24 -21.99
C TYR A 358 14.59 17.29 -22.90
N LEU A 359 14.82 16.23 -23.67
CA LEU A 359 15.97 16.06 -24.57
C LEU A 359 15.47 15.87 -25.99
N SER A 360 16.05 16.59 -26.97
CA SER A 360 15.64 16.43 -28.37
C SER A 360 16.78 16.56 -29.39
N GLY A 361 16.82 15.59 -30.31
CA GLY A 361 17.63 15.62 -31.53
C GLY A 361 19.09 15.14 -31.42
N HIS A 362 19.44 14.40 -30.36
CA HIS A 362 20.81 13.97 -30.08
C HIS A 362 21.09 12.53 -30.54
N TYR A 363 22.35 12.15 -30.76
CA TYR A 363 22.67 10.74 -31.03
C TYR A 363 22.56 9.88 -29.76
N TYR A 364 22.99 10.40 -28.61
CA TYR A 364 22.59 9.96 -27.27
C TYR A 364 21.89 11.12 -26.56
N GLY A 365 20.66 10.94 -26.07
CA GLY A 365 20.03 11.92 -25.17
C GLY A 365 20.82 12.06 -23.88
N VAL A 366 20.96 10.94 -23.16
CA VAL A 366 21.82 10.80 -21.98
C VAL A 366 22.81 9.66 -22.20
N LEU A 367 24.09 9.89 -21.88
CA LEU A 367 25.11 8.84 -21.70
C LEU A 367 25.70 8.93 -20.29
N ALA A 368 25.41 7.94 -19.44
CA ALA A 368 25.94 7.87 -18.08
C ALA A 368 27.04 6.79 -17.96
N ASP A 369 28.31 7.19 -18.10
CA ASP A 369 29.49 6.35 -17.83
C ASP A 369 29.91 6.40 -16.35
N GLN A 370 28.97 6.72 -15.44
CA GLN A 370 29.18 6.72 -13.99
C GLN A 370 28.01 6.00 -13.29
N GLN A 371 28.30 5.35 -12.18
CA GLN A 371 27.27 4.86 -11.25
C GLN A 371 26.79 6.01 -10.36
N LEU A 372 25.51 6.34 -10.44
CA LEU A 372 24.88 7.41 -9.68
C LEU A 372 24.24 6.90 -8.40
N GLU A 373 24.19 7.75 -7.38
CA GLU A 373 23.43 7.51 -6.14
C GLU A 373 21.92 7.68 -6.36
N TYR A 374 21.54 8.50 -7.34
CA TYR A 374 20.15 8.79 -7.69
C TYR A 374 19.72 8.07 -8.99
N PRO A 375 18.44 7.69 -9.11
CA PRO A 375 17.94 7.15 -10.38
C PRO A 375 17.90 8.24 -11.46
N ILE A 376 18.13 7.82 -12.71
CA ILE A 376 17.83 8.63 -13.89
C ILE A 376 16.31 8.58 -14.06
N SER A 377 15.61 9.68 -13.84
CA SER A 377 14.14 9.66 -13.71
C SER A 377 13.43 10.80 -14.42
N ASN A 378 12.17 10.58 -14.78
CA ASN A 378 11.30 11.59 -15.40
C ASN A 378 11.94 12.26 -16.64
N ILE A 379 12.64 11.47 -17.46
CA ILE A 379 13.27 11.93 -18.70
C ILE A 379 12.28 11.79 -19.86
N TYR A 380 12.18 12.81 -20.70
CA TYR A 380 11.46 12.78 -21.97
C TYR A 380 12.48 12.99 -23.10
N ALA A 381 12.83 11.93 -23.83
CA ALA A 381 13.76 12.00 -24.95
C ALA A 381 13.02 11.77 -26.28
N LEU A 382 13.09 12.74 -27.20
CA LEU A 382 12.40 12.71 -28.49
C LEU A 382 13.39 12.83 -29.66
N GLY A 383 13.22 12.04 -30.71
CA GLY A 383 14.04 12.21 -31.92
C GLY A 383 15.53 11.98 -31.65
N CYS A 384 15.88 11.08 -30.73
CA CYS A 384 17.27 10.78 -30.38
C CYS A 384 17.65 9.40 -30.95
N TYR A 385 18.85 9.21 -31.53
CA TYR A 385 19.22 7.88 -32.06
C TYR A 385 19.27 6.85 -30.94
N ASN A 386 19.69 7.27 -29.76
CA ASN A 386 19.61 6.51 -28.52
C ASN A 386 19.06 7.44 -27.43
N GLY A 387 18.05 7.01 -26.68
CA GLY A 387 17.44 7.85 -25.64
C GLY A 387 18.32 7.97 -24.40
N ILE A 388 18.33 6.92 -23.58
CA ILE A 388 19.09 6.86 -22.32
C ILE A 388 20.04 5.66 -22.39
N HIS A 389 21.35 5.91 -22.35
CA HIS A 389 22.37 4.87 -22.31
C HIS A 389 23.18 4.98 -21.01
N SER A 390 23.31 3.88 -20.27
CA SER A 390 24.11 3.84 -19.04
C SER A 390 25.13 2.71 -19.07
N LEU A 391 26.39 3.05 -18.79
CA LEU A 391 27.52 2.13 -18.72
C LEU A 391 27.89 1.76 -17.26
N GLY A 392 27.42 2.55 -16.29
CA GLY A 392 27.48 2.24 -14.86
C GLY A 392 26.20 1.58 -14.33
N SER A 393 26.22 1.09 -13.08
CA SER A 393 24.99 0.69 -12.36
C SER A 393 24.11 1.91 -12.19
N ASN A 394 22.96 1.94 -12.84
CA ASN A 394 21.96 2.97 -12.62
C ASN A 394 20.57 2.33 -12.61
N LYS A 395 19.64 3.03 -11.97
CA LYS A 395 18.21 2.75 -12.03
C LYS A 395 17.59 3.81 -12.94
N ILE A 396 16.95 3.39 -14.03
CA ILE A 396 16.18 4.29 -14.89
C ILE A 396 14.70 4.10 -14.54
N MET A 397 13.95 5.20 -14.39
CA MET A 397 12.52 5.09 -14.10
C MET A 397 11.66 6.25 -14.61
N ASN A 398 10.35 6.03 -14.74
CA ASN A 398 9.38 7.06 -15.12
C ASN A 398 9.76 7.83 -16.40
N SER A 399 10.50 7.18 -17.31
CA SER A 399 11.13 7.85 -18.45
C SER A 399 10.51 7.40 -19.76
N TYR A 400 10.34 8.37 -20.65
CA TYR A 400 9.76 8.22 -21.99
C TYR A 400 10.83 8.46 -23.05
N VAL A 401 10.92 7.55 -24.01
CA VAL A 401 11.75 7.71 -25.19
C VAL A 401 10.90 7.43 -26.42
N SER A 402 10.88 8.34 -27.38
CA SER A 402 10.09 8.17 -28.60
C SER A 402 10.81 8.70 -29.84
N TYR A 403 10.45 8.13 -31.00
CA TYR A 403 11.04 8.44 -32.28
C TYR A 403 12.56 8.23 -32.24
N PHE A 404 12.99 6.98 -32.02
CA PHE A 404 14.39 6.62 -31.78
C PHE A 404 14.94 5.60 -32.78
N GLY A 405 16.07 5.91 -33.39
CA GLY A 405 16.59 5.10 -34.49
C GLY A 405 15.88 5.35 -35.83
N GLU A 406 16.63 5.22 -36.92
CA GLU A 406 16.07 5.29 -38.27
C GLU A 406 16.15 3.90 -38.93
N TRP A 407 15.17 3.54 -39.75
CA TRP A 407 14.91 2.22 -40.41
C TRP A 407 16.03 1.69 -41.36
N SER A 408 17.30 1.79 -40.98
CA SER A 408 18.46 1.31 -41.72
C SER A 408 19.04 0.05 -41.07
N ALA A 409 18.87 -1.09 -41.73
CA ALA A 409 19.21 -2.43 -41.20
C ALA A 409 20.73 -2.73 -41.08
N GLU A 410 21.57 -1.72 -40.90
CA GLU A 410 23.03 -1.84 -40.71
C GLU A 410 23.51 -1.47 -39.30
N TRP A 411 22.73 -0.71 -38.53
CA TRP A 411 23.03 -0.31 -37.15
C TRP A 411 21.79 -0.41 -36.28
N GLN A 412 21.98 -0.84 -35.03
CA GLN A 412 20.90 -0.88 -34.05
C GLN A 412 20.90 0.36 -33.17
N TYR A 413 19.70 0.74 -32.75
CA TYR A 413 19.41 1.98 -32.04
C TYR A 413 18.48 1.71 -30.86
N TYR A 414 18.70 2.39 -29.74
CA TYR A 414 18.14 1.97 -28.45
C TYR A 414 17.28 3.05 -27.79
N GLY A 415 16.07 2.69 -27.36
CA GLY A 415 15.25 3.57 -26.52
C GLY A 415 15.97 3.81 -25.20
N LEU A 416 16.12 2.73 -24.43
CA LEU A 416 16.92 2.65 -23.23
C LEU A 416 17.95 1.51 -23.37
N ALA A 417 19.22 1.78 -23.02
CA ALA A 417 20.31 0.82 -23.12
C ALA A 417 21.15 0.73 -21.85
N TYR A 418 21.60 -0.48 -21.53
CA TYR A 418 22.64 -0.76 -20.54
C TYR A 418 23.78 -1.56 -21.16
N CYS A 419 25.03 -1.07 -21.05
CA CYS A 419 26.19 -1.74 -21.61
C CYS A 419 27.36 -1.89 -20.62
N PHE A 420 28.04 -3.03 -20.67
CA PHE A 420 29.14 -3.40 -19.76
C PHE A 420 30.53 -3.12 -20.30
N ILE A 421 30.61 -2.76 -21.57
CA ILE A 421 31.88 -2.46 -22.24
C ILE A 421 32.06 -0.95 -22.10
N PRO A 422 32.92 -0.47 -21.17
CA PRO A 422 33.15 0.96 -21.04
C PRO A 422 33.74 1.53 -22.33
N GLU A 423 33.13 2.56 -22.88
CA GLU A 423 33.66 3.33 -24.01
C GLU A 423 34.76 4.35 -23.58
N SER A 424 35.11 4.29 -22.30
CA SER A 424 36.10 5.06 -21.54
C SER A 424 37.45 5.37 -22.19
N MET A 425 37.86 6.65 -22.11
CA MET A 425 39.23 7.13 -21.90
C MET A 425 40.08 6.21 -21.01
N ASP A 426 39.57 5.89 -19.82
CA ASP A 426 40.30 5.19 -18.76
C ASP A 426 39.70 3.82 -18.39
N SER A 427 40.07 2.82 -19.17
CA SER A 427 39.80 1.40 -18.89
C SER A 427 40.35 0.83 -17.57
N SER A 428 41.07 1.62 -16.75
CA SER A 428 41.57 1.15 -15.44
C SER A 428 40.53 1.16 -14.33
N ILE A 429 39.44 1.91 -14.50
CA ILE A 429 38.29 1.92 -13.58
C ILE A 429 37.27 0.88 -14.05
N ALA A 430 37.15 -0.23 -13.31
CA ALA A 430 36.19 -1.29 -13.57
C ALA A 430 35.01 -1.22 -12.60
N PHE A 431 33.78 -1.24 -13.13
CA PHE A 431 32.58 -1.31 -12.31
C PHE A 431 32.49 -2.65 -11.57
N VAL A 432 32.19 -2.60 -10.28
CA VAL A 432 31.99 -3.80 -9.47
C VAL A 432 30.59 -4.34 -9.71
N LYS A 433 30.48 -5.32 -10.62
CA LYS A 433 29.27 -6.08 -10.95
C LYS A 433 27.95 -5.28 -10.79
N PRO A 434 27.71 -4.29 -11.66
CA PRO A 434 26.52 -3.47 -11.58
C PRO A 434 25.23 -4.31 -11.78
N ASP A 435 24.21 -3.99 -10.99
CA ASP A 435 22.82 -4.42 -11.20
C ASP A 435 22.04 -3.30 -11.88
N PHE A 436 21.12 -3.68 -12.75
CA PHE A 436 20.43 -2.77 -13.66
C PHE A 436 18.94 -2.86 -13.46
N GLU A 437 18.29 -1.72 -13.28
CA GLU A 437 16.86 -1.69 -13.01
C GLU A 437 16.16 -0.67 -13.94
N ILE A 438 15.09 -1.08 -14.60
CA ILE A 438 14.19 -0.18 -15.35
C ILE A 438 12.77 -0.32 -14.79
N TYR A 439 12.14 0.79 -14.42
CA TYR A 439 10.79 0.80 -13.87
C TYR A 439 9.90 1.82 -14.59
N ASN A 440 8.67 1.44 -14.93
CA ASN A 440 7.65 2.42 -15.33
C ASN A 440 8.11 3.30 -16.51
N CYS A 441 8.78 2.69 -17.50
CA CYS A 441 9.33 3.36 -18.68
C CYS A 441 8.56 3.00 -19.93
N LEU A 442 8.46 3.94 -20.87
CA LEU A 442 7.80 3.77 -22.16
C LEU A 442 8.79 4.08 -23.29
N ALA A 443 8.93 3.14 -24.22
CA ALA A 443 9.67 3.32 -25.46
C ALA A 443 8.72 3.14 -26.66
N ASP A 444 8.68 4.12 -27.56
CA ASP A 444 7.77 4.19 -28.70
C ASP A 444 8.50 4.55 -30.02
N ASP A 445 7.99 4.05 -31.14
CA ASP A 445 8.46 4.28 -32.51
C ASP A 445 9.99 4.25 -32.68
N GLY A 446 10.55 3.04 -32.79
CA GLY A 446 11.99 2.89 -32.95
C GLY A 446 12.50 1.48 -33.25
N ASP A 447 13.80 1.25 -33.05
CA ASP A 447 14.44 -0.05 -33.30
C ASP A 447 14.33 -0.97 -32.07
N ASP A 448 15.27 -0.97 -31.12
CA ASP A 448 15.16 -1.78 -29.90
C ASP A 448 14.78 -0.92 -28.67
N ALA A 449 13.58 -1.12 -28.11
CA ALA A 449 13.08 -0.31 -26.99
C ALA A 449 13.92 -0.43 -25.71
N PHE A 450 14.14 -1.64 -25.19
CA PHE A 450 14.95 -1.88 -24.00
C PHE A 450 16.09 -2.85 -24.32
N THR A 451 17.34 -2.38 -24.29
CA THR A 451 18.52 -3.18 -24.67
C THR A 451 19.50 -3.37 -23.53
N VAL A 452 20.01 -4.59 -23.40
CA VAL A 452 21.03 -4.94 -22.40
C VAL A 452 22.14 -5.74 -23.07
N TYR A 453 23.38 -5.28 -22.94
CA TYR A 453 24.55 -6.08 -23.30
C TYR A 453 24.92 -7.03 -22.14
N GLY A 454 25.55 -8.16 -22.41
CA GLY A 454 26.04 -9.08 -21.40
C GLY A 454 27.52 -8.87 -21.04
N VAL A 455 28.04 -9.72 -20.15
CA VAL A 455 29.49 -9.82 -19.87
C VAL A 455 30.07 -11.13 -20.41
N PRO A 456 31.29 -11.15 -20.98
CA PRO A 456 31.87 -12.32 -21.64
C PRO A 456 32.08 -13.55 -20.73
N ASP A 457 32.10 -13.37 -19.41
CA ASP A 457 32.40 -14.41 -18.41
C ASP A 457 31.25 -14.63 -17.42
N GLU A 458 30.66 -15.84 -17.42
CA GLU A 458 29.54 -16.27 -16.56
C GLU A 458 29.66 -15.93 -15.05
N PRO A 459 30.84 -15.99 -14.38
CA PRO A 459 30.95 -15.62 -12.97
C PRO A 459 30.62 -14.16 -12.67
N ASN A 460 30.72 -13.28 -13.67
CA ASN A 460 30.44 -11.85 -13.55
C ASN A 460 29.01 -11.49 -13.99
N THR A 461 28.18 -12.48 -14.36
CA THR A 461 26.82 -12.29 -14.93
C THR A 461 26.01 -11.26 -14.14
N PRO A 462 25.73 -10.08 -14.71
CA PRO A 462 24.95 -9.01 -14.10
C PRO A 462 23.46 -9.37 -14.08
N ASN A 463 22.70 -8.77 -13.17
CA ASN A 463 21.26 -8.86 -13.18
C ASN A 463 20.66 -7.64 -13.88
N PHE A 464 19.72 -7.88 -14.80
CA PHE A 464 18.82 -6.89 -15.35
C PHE A 464 17.41 -7.18 -14.85
N TYR A 465 16.83 -6.19 -14.19
CA TYR A 465 15.47 -6.19 -13.70
C TYR A 465 14.66 -5.13 -14.47
N SER A 466 13.52 -5.51 -15.02
CA SER A 466 12.57 -4.58 -15.62
C SER A 466 11.18 -4.84 -15.08
N ARG A 467 10.45 -3.78 -14.73
CA ARG A 467 9.09 -3.87 -14.22
C ARG A 467 8.22 -2.74 -14.79
N ASP A 468 6.97 -3.07 -15.14
CA ASP A 468 5.93 -2.13 -15.59
C ASP A 468 6.43 -1.27 -16.79
N CYS A 469 7.22 -1.88 -17.67
CA CYS A 469 7.85 -1.22 -18.82
C CYS A 469 7.11 -1.56 -20.12
N VAL A 470 6.87 -0.54 -20.95
CA VAL A 470 6.10 -0.66 -22.19
C VAL A 470 6.97 -0.36 -23.40
N ALA A 471 6.92 -1.25 -24.40
CA ALA A 471 7.48 -1.04 -25.71
C ALA A 471 6.37 -1.13 -26.77
N THR A 472 6.12 -0.04 -27.50
CA THR A 472 5.18 0.00 -28.62
C THR A 472 5.86 0.44 -29.92
N ASN A 473 5.34 0.00 -31.06
CA ASN A 473 5.80 0.38 -32.41
C ASN A 473 7.29 0.11 -32.72
N CYS A 474 8.00 -0.68 -31.91
CA CYS A 474 9.44 -0.91 -32.05
C CYS A 474 9.77 -2.08 -33.00
N TYR A 475 11.01 -2.14 -33.49
CA TYR A 475 11.53 -3.36 -34.12
C TYR A 475 11.59 -4.51 -33.10
N SER A 476 12.18 -4.28 -31.92
CA SER A 476 12.14 -5.21 -30.77
C SER A 476 11.69 -4.49 -29.50
N GLY A 477 10.86 -5.14 -28.69
CA GLY A 477 10.48 -4.61 -27.37
C GLY A 477 11.61 -4.72 -26.33
N PHE A 478 12.16 -5.92 -26.16
CA PHE A 478 13.37 -6.16 -25.37
C PHE A 478 14.43 -6.83 -26.23
N ASN A 479 15.69 -6.42 -26.08
CA ASN A 479 16.83 -6.99 -26.79
C ASN A 479 17.99 -7.29 -25.82
N GLY A 480 18.70 -8.40 -26.07
CA GLY A 480 19.81 -8.87 -25.24
C GLY A 480 21.00 -9.22 -26.10
N TRP A 481 22.11 -8.47 -25.95
CA TRP A 481 23.27 -8.53 -26.84
C TRP A 481 24.53 -9.05 -26.15
N ASP A 482 25.38 -9.72 -26.93
CA ASP A 482 26.70 -10.25 -26.55
C ASP A 482 26.90 -10.67 -25.08
N SER A 483 26.87 -11.98 -24.85
CA SER A 483 27.36 -12.68 -23.63
C SER A 483 26.35 -12.85 -22.47
N TYR A 484 26.84 -13.16 -21.26
CA TYR A 484 26.00 -13.59 -20.13
C TYR A 484 25.36 -12.40 -19.41
N VAL A 485 24.04 -12.46 -19.22
CA VAL A 485 23.23 -11.55 -18.38
C VAL A 485 22.05 -12.34 -17.82
N ALA A 486 21.65 -12.06 -16.57
CA ALA A 486 20.49 -12.66 -15.92
C ALA A 486 19.30 -11.68 -16.01
N PHE A 487 18.19 -12.11 -16.59
CA PHE A 487 17.00 -11.28 -16.76
C PHE A 487 15.92 -11.61 -15.72
N SER A 488 15.17 -10.59 -15.30
CA SER A 488 13.87 -10.70 -14.65
C SER A 488 12.99 -9.57 -15.18
N ILE A 489 11.91 -9.88 -15.90
CA ILE A 489 11.08 -8.89 -16.58
C ILE A 489 9.61 -9.13 -16.20
N ILE A 490 9.01 -8.18 -15.49
CA ILE A 490 7.71 -8.34 -14.82
C ILE A 490 6.70 -7.32 -15.37
N CYS A 491 5.49 -7.78 -15.70
CA CYS A 491 4.41 -6.96 -16.28
C CYS A 491 4.81 -6.10 -17.50
N PRO A 492 5.60 -6.58 -18.49
CA PRO A 492 5.91 -5.79 -19.66
C PRO A 492 4.72 -5.65 -20.61
N GLY A 493 4.53 -4.46 -21.16
CA GLY A 493 3.58 -4.20 -22.25
C GLY A 493 4.28 -4.23 -23.61
N LEU A 494 3.88 -5.13 -24.50
CA LEU A 494 4.57 -5.39 -25.78
C LEU A 494 3.59 -5.29 -26.96
N TYR A 495 3.55 -4.10 -27.56
CA TYR A 495 2.50 -3.68 -28.50
C TYR A 495 3.04 -3.36 -29.89
N ASN A 496 2.37 -3.81 -30.95
CA ASN A 496 2.69 -3.53 -32.37
C ASN A 496 4.15 -3.77 -32.82
N ASN A 497 4.99 -4.38 -31.99
CA ASN A 497 6.43 -4.52 -32.28
C ASN A 497 6.66 -5.52 -33.43
N TYR A 498 7.49 -5.15 -34.41
CA TYR A 498 7.75 -5.94 -35.61
C TYR A 498 8.33 -7.34 -35.28
N GLN A 499 9.20 -7.39 -34.28
CA GLN A 499 9.81 -8.58 -33.71
C GLN A 499 9.80 -8.53 -32.18
N ASN A 500 8.73 -9.03 -31.57
CA ASN A 500 8.76 -9.63 -30.22
C ASN A 500 9.63 -10.93 -30.18
N LYS A 501 10.74 -10.98 -30.93
CA LYS A 501 11.56 -12.16 -31.21
C LYS A 501 13.04 -11.87 -31.01
N ASN A 502 13.49 -11.83 -29.76
CA ASN A 502 14.82 -12.29 -29.43
C ASN A 502 14.77 -13.12 -28.12
N PHE A 503 14.65 -14.43 -28.33
CA PHE A 503 14.69 -15.56 -27.38
C PHE A 503 13.37 -16.16 -26.86
N PRO A 504 13.14 -17.48 -27.08
CA PRO A 504 12.17 -18.30 -26.32
C PRO A 504 12.53 -18.50 -24.83
N GLU A 505 13.48 -17.71 -24.31
CA GLU A 505 14.25 -17.99 -23.10
C GLU A 505 14.30 -16.77 -22.15
N MET A 506 13.78 -15.60 -22.54
CA MET A 506 13.60 -14.47 -21.63
C MET A 506 12.46 -14.77 -20.63
N PRO A 507 12.71 -14.68 -19.31
CA PRO A 507 11.72 -14.94 -18.28
C PRO A 507 10.82 -13.72 -18.09
N PHE A 508 9.78 -13.63 -18.92
CA PHE A 508 8.70 -12.68 -18.73
C PHE A 508 7.66 -13.22 -17.74
N THR A 509 7.41 -12.49 -16.67
CA THR A 509 6.29 -12.71 -15.74
C THR A 509 5.14 -11.77 -16.10
N ASP A 510 3.94 -12.33 -16.27
CA ASP A 510 2.69 -11.63 -16.62
C ASP A 510 2.78 -10.59 -17.78
N PRO A 511 3.37 -10.93 -18.94
CA PRO A 511 3.47 -10.03 -20.09
C PRO A 511 2.14 -9.84 -20.84
N VAL A 512 1.90 -8.61 -21.33
CA VAL A 512 0.83 -8.30 -22.27
C VAL A 512 1.42 -8.25 -23.69
N TYR A 513 0.87 -9.05 -24.63
CA TYR A 513 1.41 -9.24 -25.98
C TYR A 513 0.38 -8.97 -27.06
N GLU A 514 0.54 -7.88 -27.81
CA GLU A 514 -0.55 -7.39 -28.66
C GLU A 514 -0.06 -6.82 -29.99
N THR A 515 -0.82 -7.08 -31.05
CA THR A 515 -0.42 -6.73 -32.43
C THR A 515 -0.94 -5.38 -32.90
N ASN A 516 -1.74 -4.72 -32.09
CA ASN A 516 -2.20 -3.37 -32.34
C ASN A 516 -1.49 -2.44 -31.36
N ASP A 517 -1.19 -1.22 -31.79
CA ASP A 517 -0.82 -0.16 -30.87
C ASP A 517 -2.06 0.15 -30.00
N PRO A 518 -1.98 0.04 -28.66
CA PRO A 518 -3.08 0.38 -27.78
C PRO A 518 -3.25 1.90 -27.67
N PHE A 519 -2.29 2.65 -28.20
CA PHE A 519 -2.20 4.08 -28.02
C PHE A 519 -2.64 4.89 -29.27
N VAL A 520 -2.97 6.15 -29.02
CA VAL A 520 -3.18 7.20 -30.01
C VAL A 520 -2.39 8.43 -29.61
N ILE A 521 -1.74 9.03 -30.60
CA ILE A 521 -1.04 10.30 -30.47
C ILE A 521 -2.09 11.43 -30.46
N ASP A 522 -1.98 12.36 -29.52
CA ASP A 522 -2.77 13.60 -29.55
C ASP A 522 -2.58 14.34 -30.90
N PRO A 523 -3.61 14.89 -31.55
CA PRO A 523 -3.43 15.88 -32.62
C PRO A 523 -2.50 17.08 -32.29
N ASN A 524 -2.03 17.23 -31.04
CA ASN A 524 -1.00 18.19 -30.62
C ASN A 524 0.39 17.59 -30.32
N ASP A 525 0.66 16.30 -30.60
CA ASP A 525 1.91 15.56 -30.27
C ASP A 525 2.24 15.41 -28.77
N TYR A 526 1.34 15.79 -27.85
CA TYR A 526 1.54 15.63 -26.41
C TYR A 526 0.71 14.50 -25.82
N ARG A 527 1.43 13.56 -25.20
CA ARG A 527 0.92 12.42 -24.44
C ARG A 527 0.30 11.35 -25.35
N ILE A 528 0.91 10.18 -25.25
CA ILE A 528 0.38 8.92 -25.77
C ILE A 528 -0.84 8.56 -24.91
N PHE A 529 -2.04 8.70 -25.46
CA PHE A 529 -3.30 8.30 -24.83
C PHE A 529 -3.63 6.85 -25.20
N LEU A 530 -4.39 6.10 -24.40
CA LEU A 530 -4.97 4.84 -24.87
C LEU A 530 -6.12 5.13 -25.88
N ASP A 531 -6.20 4.37 -26.96
CA ASP A 531 -7.37 4.37 -27.84
C ASP A 531 -8.59 3.91 -27.02
N PRO A 532 -9.66 4.73 -26.89
CA PRO A 532 -10.90 4.30 -26.22
C PRO A 532 -11.61 3.12 -26.90
N ASN A 533 -11.21 2.75 -28.11
CA ASN A 533 -11.68 1.58 -28.86
C ASN A 533 -10.75 0.36 -28.72
N SER A 534 -9.64 0.50 -27.99
CA SER A 534 -8.70 -0.58 -27.71
C SER A 534 -9.36 -1.70 -26.90
N GLN A 535 -8.93 -2.94 -27.12
CA GLN A 535 -9.43 -4.09 -26.34
C GLN A 535 -8.85 -4.17 -24.91
N PHE A 536 -7.99 -3.21 -24.54
CA PHE A 536 -7.47 -3.00 -23.18
C PHE A 536 -8.22 -1.89 -22.43
N VAL A 537 -9.24 -1.29 -23.06
CA VAL A 537 -10.07 -0.23 -22.50
C VAL A 537 -11.53 -0.70 -22.52
N ASP A 538 -12.20 -0.62 -21.38
CA ASP A 538 -13.54 -1.16 -21.22
C ASP A 538 -14.59 -0.12 -21.67
N ASN A 539 -15.21 -0.32 -22.83
CA ASN A 539 -16.05 0.71 -23.49
C ASN A 539 -17.29 1.14 -22.66
N GLY A 540 -17.08 2.06 -21.72
CA GLY A 540 -17.95 2.27 -20.56
C GLY A 540 -18.23 3.71 -20.16
N SER A 541 -17.64 4.72 -20.81
CA SER A 541 -17.96 6.15 -20.61
C SER A 541 -17.49 7.01 -21.79
N SER A 542 -17.88 8.28 -21.79
CA SER A 542 -17.39 9.28 -22.74
C SER A 542 -16.07 9.87 -22.25
N LEU A 543 -14.97 9.59 -22.96
CA LEU A 543 -13.68 10.31 -22.95
C LEU A 543 -13.34 11.03 -21.63
N SER A 544 -12.66 10.34 -20.71
CA SER A 544 -11.86 11.04 -19.69
C SER A 544 -10.80 11.89 -20.38
N VAL A 545 -10.63 13.15 -19.92
CA VAL A 545 -9.57 14.06 -20.36
C VAL A 545 -8.25 13.87 -19.60
N PHE A 546 -8.24 13.00 -18.58
CA PHE A 546 -7.07 12.72 -17.75
C PHE A 546 -6.60 11.26 -17.94
N PRO A 547 -5.34 11.04 -18.32
CA PRO A 547 -4.71 9.72 -18.23
C PRO A 547 -4.71 9.26 -16.76
N GLY A 548 -5.15 8.03 -16.51
CA GLY A 548 -5.11 7.41 -15.18
C GLY A 548 -6.47 6.99 -14.64
N TRP A 549 -7.55 7.47 -15.25
CA TRP A 549 -8.92 7.19 -14.80
C TRP A 549 -9.53 6.05 -15.60
N THR A 550 -10.14 5.12 -14.86
CA THR A 550 -11.05 4.10 -15.38
C THR A 550 -12.02 4.68 -16.41
N THR A 551 -12.25 3.94 -17.48
CA THR A 551 -13.23 4.35 -18.49
C THR A 551 -14.65 3.93 -18.14
N ARG A 552 -14.89 3.36 -16.94
CA ARG A 552 -16.20 2.91 -16.47
C ARG A 552 -16.91 3.95 -15.62
N ILE A 553 -18.19 4.18 -15.91
CA ILE A 553 -19.11 5.00 -15.09
C ILE A 553 -19.30 4.54 -13.63
N ASP A 554 -18.77 3.38 -13.23
CA ASP A 554 -18.86 2.85 -11.85
C ASP A 554 -17.56 2.94 -11.04
N GLY A 555 -16.53 3.63 -11.55
CA GLY A 555 -15.30 3.93 -10.80
C GLY A 555 -14.37 2.74 -10.54
N LYS A 556 -14.62 1.59 -11.17
CA LYS A 556 -13.81 0.36 -11.01
C LYS A 556 -12.73 0.25 -12.08
N PRO A 557 -11.62 -0.47 -11.83
CA PRO A 557 -10.64 -0.80 -12.88
C PRO A 557 -11.30 -1.42 -14.13
N ASP A 558 -10.70 -1.20 -15.29
CA ASP A 558 -11.19 -1.69 -16.57
C ASP A 558 -11.04 -3.23 -16.64
N GLU A 559 -12.07 -4.00 -17.04
CA GLU A 559 -12.00 -5.48 -17.12
C GLU A 559 -11.28 -5.97 -18.40
N GLY A 560 -10.41 -5.13 -18.98
CA GLY A 560 -9.66 -5.37 -20.22
C GLY A 560 -8.69 -6.55 -20.13
N VAL A 561 -8.35 -7.16 -21.28
CA VAL A 561 -7.52 -8.38 -21.32
C VAL A 561 -6.07 -8.14 -20.85
N GLY A 562 -5.62 -6.89 -20.91
CA GLY A 562 -4.52 -6.39 -20.10
C GLY A 562 -4.98 -5.07 -19.50
N ASP A 563 -5.26 -5.04 -18.21
CA ASP A 563 -5.45 -3.80 -17.44
C ASP A 563 -4.09 -3.10 -17.43
N ILE A 564 -3.95 -2.04 -18.25
CA ILE A 564 -2.68 -1.34 -18.44
C ILE A 564 -2.47 -0.45 -17.21
N TRP A 565 -1.79 -1.03 -16.22
CA TRP A 565 -1.37 -0.51 -14.90
C TRP A 565 -1.35 1.03 -14.80
N PRO A 566 -1.90 1.61 -13.72
CA PRO A 566 -2.74 2.80 -13.76
C PRO A 566 -2.11 3.91 -14.58
N HIS A 567 -2.80 4.23 -15.67
CA HIS A 567 -2.33 5.07 -16.75
C HIS A 567 -1.60 6.34 -16.26
N TYR A 568 -0.40 6.55 -16.79
CA TYR A 568 0.68 7.32 -16.16
C TYR A 568 0.34 8.74 -15.66
N GLN A 569 0.35 8.92 -14.33
CA GLN A 569 1.06 10.03 -13.66
C GLN A 569 1.51 9.67 -12.22
N THR A 570 2.44 8.72 -12.07
CA THR A 570 2.93 8.26 -10.75
C THR A 570 3.73 9.29 -9.95
N THR A 571 4.08 10.43 -10.53
CA THR A 571 4.69 11.55 -9.79
C THR A 571 3.69 12.41 -9.03
N ARG A 572 2.39 12.37 -9.37
CA ARG A 572 1.34 13.21 -8.80
C ARG A 572 -0.02 12.51 -8.80
N MET A 573 -0.26 11.65 -7.81
CA MET A 573 -1.49 11.86 -7.05
C MET A 573 -1.21 13.10 -6.21
N ASP A 574 -1.98 14.16 -6.43
CA ASP A 574 -1.98 15.27 -5.49
C ASP A 574 -2.58 14.76 -4.19
N MET A 575 -1.71 14.54 -3.21
CA MET A 575 -2.00 13.74 -2.02
C MET A 575 -2.27 14.61 -0.80
N TYR A 576 -2.40 15.92 -1.01
CA TYR A 576 -3.06 16.83 -0.10
C TYR A 576 -4.57 16.72 -0.36
N PRO A 577 -5.42 16.72 0.69
CA PRO A 577 -6.85 16.93 0.50
C PRO A 577 -7.06 18.23 -0.29
N ALA A 578 -7.98 18.24 -1.27
CA ALA A 578 -8.23 19.41 -2.12
C ALA A 578 -8.42 20.72 -1.31
N ALA A 579 -9.01 20.62 -0.11
CA ALA A 579 -9.23 21.72 0.81
C ALA A 579 -8.08 22.05 1.78
N ASN A 580 -6.89 21.47 1.60
CA ASN A 580 -5.67 21.92 2.27
C ASN A 580 -5.09 23.09 1.45
N LEU A 581 -5.50 24.30 1.83
CA LEU A 581 -5.19 25.55 1.14
C LEU A 581 -3.88 26.18 1.62
N ASN A 582 -3.42 25.83 2.82
CA ASN A 582 -2.21 26.39 3.42
C ASN A 582 -0.95 25.50 3.27
N TRP A 583 -1.13 24.27 2.77
CA TRP A 583 -0.14 23.21 2.58
C TRP A 583 0.55 22.66 3.85
N ASP A 584 -0.11 22.71 5.01
CA ASP A 584 0.45 22.26 6.31
C ASP A 584 0.25 20.77 6.64
N GLU A 585 -0.18 19.98 5.64
CA GLU A 585 -0.62 18.57 5.73
C GLU A 585 -1.97 18.33 6.46
N SER A 586 -2.66 19.35 6.98
CA SER A 586 -3.99 19.26 7.62
C SER A 586 -5.13 19.82 6.74
N VAL A 587 -6.39 19.66 7.17
CA VAL A 587 -7.48 20.56 6.75
C VAL A 587 -8.11 21.11 8.02
N ASP A 588 -7.74 22.33 8.41
CA ASP A 588 -8.04 22.90 9.71
C ASP A 588 -8.56 24.36 9.65
N ILE A 589 -8.58 25.04 10.80
CA ILE A 589 -9.06 26.42 10.95
C ILE A 589 -8.32 27.43 10.05
N LEU A 590 -7.08 27.15 9.65
CA LEU A 590 -6.28 27.97 8.77
C LEU A 590 -6.71 27.81 7.31
N ASP A 591 -7.08 26.60 6.88
CA ASP A 591 -7.64 26.38 5.55
C ASP A 591 -9.03 27.00 5.40
N LEU A 592 -9.86 26.95 6.46
CA LEU A 592 -11.12 27.70 6.46
C LEU A 592 -10.90 29.22 6.39
N ALA A 593 -9.81 29.73 6.95
CA ALA A 593 -9.48 31.15 6.85
C ALA A 593 -9.09 31.54 5.41
N GLU A 594 -8.22 30.75 4.76
CA GLU A 594 -7.86 30.96 3.36
C GLU A 594 -9.08 30.80 2.44
N PHE A 595 -9.92 29.78 2.66
CA PHE A 595 -11.17 29.55 1.94
C PHE A 595 -12.14 30.72 2.07
N ALA A 596 -12.26 31.30 3.28
CA ALA A 596 -13.11 32.46 3.53
C ALA A 596 -12.58 33.74 2.84
N ASP A 597 -11.26 33.90 2.71
CA ASP A 597 -10.65 34.99 1.93
C ASP A 597 -10.89 34.82 0.41
N GLN A 598 -10.98 33.58 -0.08
CA GLN A 598 -11.32 33.28 -1.49
C GLN A 598 -12.83 33.35 -1.79
N TRP A 599 -13.73 33.23 -0.80
CA TRP A 599 -15.21 33.17 -0.97
C TRP A 599 -15.86 34.33 -1.75
N LEU A 600 -15.15 35.47 -1.88
CA LEU A 600 -15.60 36.63 -2.66
C LEU A 600 -14.58 37.05 -3.73
N ASN A 601 -13.54 36.25 -3.97
CA ASN A 601 -12.59 36.46 -5.04
C ASN A 601 -13.27 36.10 -6.38
N PRO A 602 -13.26 37.00 -7.39
CA PRO A 602 -13.81 36.71 -8.72
C PRO A 602 -12.99 35.68 -9.54
N ASP A 603 -11.86 35.22 -9.02
CA ASP A 603 -10.99 34.18 -9.59
C ASP A 603 -10.42 33.30 -8.45
N PRO A 604 -11.25 32.47 -7.80
CA PRO A 604 -10.94 31.82 -6.52
C PRO A 604 -10.21 30.48 -6.74
N VAL A 605 -9.15 30.48 -7.57
CA VAL A 605 -8.48 29.28 -8.11
C VAL A 605 -8.06 28.25 -7.06
N SER A 606 -7.76 28.67 -5.83
CA SER A 606 -7.41 27.75 -4.74
C SER A 606 -8.61 27.14 -4.02
N ALA A 607 -9.79 27.76 -4.05
CA ALA A 607 -10.96 27.39 -3.23
C ALA A 607 -12.20 26.97 -4.04
N ASP A 608 -12.04 26.83 -5.35
CA ASP A 608 -13.02 26.26 -6.29
C ASP A 608 -12.66 24.77 -6.47
N PHE A 609 -13.27 23.92 -5.64
CA PHE A 609 -12.95 22.49 -5.57
C PHE A 609 -13.84 21.64 -6.49
N ASP A 610 -14.92 22.20 -7.06
CA ASP A 610 -15.74 21.54 -8.08
C ASP A 610 -15.56 22.07 -9.52
N ASP A 611 -14.56 22.94 -9.73
CA ASP A 611 -14.14 23.55 -11.01
C ASP A 611 -15.29 24.31 -11.73
N ASP A 612 -16.28 24.85 -11.01
CA ASP A 612 -17.42 25.56 -11.61
C ASP A 612 -17.13 27.06 -11.91
N GLY A 613 -16.00 27.56 -11.43
CA GLY A 613 -15.51 28.92 -11.58
C GLY A 613 -15.84 29.85 -10.41
N ILE A 614 -16.52 29.38 -9.34
CA ILE A 614 -16.90 30.18 -8.18
C ILE A 614 -16.83 29.41 -6.85
N ALA A 615 -15.94 29.81 -5.94
CA ALA A 615 -15.97 29.34 -4.55
C ALA A 615 -17.34 29.58 -3.89
N ASN A 616 -18.04 28.49 -3.59
CA ASN A 616 -19.44 28.47 -3.20
C ASN A 616 -19.75 27.34 -2.19
N PHE A 617 -21.03 27.12 -1.88
CA PHE A 617 -21.43 26.13 -0.88
C PHE A 617 -21.16 24.67 -1.26
N SER A 618 -20.94 24.37 -2.55
CA SER A 618 -20.41 23.07 -2.99
C SER A 618 -18.97 22.88 -2.50
N ASP A 619 -18.10 23.85 -2.71
CA ASP A 619 -16.69 23.83 -2.32
C ASP A 619 -16.56 23.81 -0.80
N PHE A 620 -17.39 24.61 -0.11
CA PHE A 620 -17.45 24.54 1.35
C PHE A 620 -17.90 23.16 1.84
N ALA A 621 -18.68 22.40 1.08
CA ALA A 621 -19.02 21.03 1.42
C ALA A 621 -17.87 20.05 1.16
N VAL A 622 -16.98 20.31 0.20
CA VAL A 622 -15.71 19.56 0.02
C VAL A 622 -14.77 19.84 1.20
N LEU A 623 -14.56 21.11 1.55
CA LEU A 623 -13.77 21.50 2.73
C LEU A 623 -14.36 20.96 4.03
N ALA A 624 -15.68 21.02 4.21
CA ALA A 624 -16.35 20.44 5.37
C ALA A 624 -16.32 18.89 5.38
N GLY A 625 -16.17 18.26 4.22
CA GLY A 625 -16.03 16.80 4.07
C GLY A 625 -14.62 16.30 4.36
N GLN A 626 -13.60 17.10 4.06
CA GLN A 626 -12.19 16.85 4.38
C GLN A 626 -11.77 17.45 5.74
N TRP A 627 -12.65 18.23 6.38
CA TRP A 627 -12.40 18.93 7.63
C TRP A 627 -11.93 18.01 8.74
N MET A 628 -10.69 18.22 9.20
CA MET A 628 -10.06 17.38 10.23
C MET A 628 -10.18 15.89 9.88
N SER A 629 -10.13 15.50 8.59
CA SER A 629 -10.36 14.12 8.16
C SER A 629 -9.37 13.19 8.88
N ASP A 630 -9.89 12.39 9.81
CA ASP A 630 -9.07 11.63 10.75
C ASP A 630 -8.07 10.74 10.01
N ASP A 631 -6.77 10.93 10.28
CA ASP A 631 -5.71 10.04 9.80
C ASP A 631 -6.02 8.60 10.21
N MET A 632 -6.10 7.69 9.23
CA MET A 632 -6.28 6.27 9.53
C MET A 632 -5.07 5.74 10.28
N ALA A 633 -5.29 5.29 11.50
CA ALA A 633 -4.21 4.81 12.36
C ALA A 633 -3.65 3.49 11.83
N VAL A 634 -2.38 3.50 11.42
CA VAL A 634 -1.72 2.30 10.86
C VAL A 634 -1.01 1.52 11.95
N LYS A 635 -1.24 0.21 11.99
CA LYS A 635 -0.46 -0.74 12.79
C LYS A 635 0.25 -1.72 11.90
N ILE A 636 1.56 -1.83 12.08
CA ILE A 636 2.36 -2.84 11.42
C ILE A 636 2.50 -4.02 12.37
N LEU A 637 2.05 -5.18 11.92
CA LEU A 637 1.98 -6.42 12.69
C LEU A 637 2.97 -7.43 12.09
N ASP A 638 3.62 -8.20 12.94
CA ASP A 638 4.18 -9.50 12.55
C ASP A 638 3.00 -10.44 12.25
N LEU A 639 2.93 -11.03 11.04
CA LEU A 639 1.80 -11.90 10.67
C LEU A 639 1.84 -13.27 11.35
N GLU A 640 3.02 -13.76 11.72
CA GLU A 640 3.20 -15.04 12.41
C GLU A 640 2.84 -14.90 13.90
N THR A 641 3.32 -13.85 14.56
CA THR A 641 3.11 -13.67 16.02
C THR A 641 1.95 -12.75 16.37
N GLN A 642 1.40 -11.99 15.41
CA GLN A 642 0.32 -11.01 15.59
C GLN A 642 0.67 -9.91 16.62
N VAL A 643 1.97 -9.59 16.72
CA VAL A 643 2.51 -8.55 17.59
C VAL A 643 2.81 -7.29 16.77
N THR A 644 2.48 -6.11 17.31
CA THR A 644 2.86 -4.84 16.68
C THR A 644 4.39 -4.67 16.65
N LEU A 645 4.93 -4.48 15.45
CA LEU A 645 6.35 -4.23 15.21
C LEU A 645 6.70 -2.76 15.40
N ASP A 646 7.98 -2.50 15.66
CA ASP A 646 8.53 -1.13 15.61
C ASP A 646 8.61 -0.72 14.12
N PRO A 647 7.96 0.38 13.68
CA PRO A 647 8.08 0.87 12.31
C PRO A 647 9.52 1.09 11.87
N ASN A 648 10.45 1.35 12.81
CA ASN A 648 11.87 1.58 12.55
C ASN A 648 12.71 0.29 12.48
N ASN A 649 12.10 -0.89 12.58
CA ASN A 649 12.81 -2.18 12.52
C ASN A 649 11.86 -3.31 12.04
N ILE A 650 11.44 -3.21 10.79
CA ILE A 650 10.59 -4.19 10.11
C ILE A 650 11.47 -5.24 9.40
N TYR A 651 11.05 -6.50 9.46
CA TYR A 651 11.68 -7.60 8.74
C TYR A 651 10.67 -8.74 8.51
N GLY A 652 10.89 -9.56 7.48
CA GLY A 652 10.06 -10.70 7.12
C GLY A 652 8.68 -10.32 6.56
N HIS A 653 7.71 -11.21 6.76
CA HIS A 653 6.34 -11.05 6.27
C HIS A 653 5.47 -10.35 7.34
N VAL A 654 4.98 -9.16 7.01
CA VAL A 654 4.31 -8.25 7.95
C VAL A 654 2.93 -7.83 7.43
N GLY A 655 2.04 -7.46 8.33
CA GLY A 655 0.67 -7.05 8.05
C GLY A 655 0.50 -5.56 8.31
N ILE A 656 0.03 -4.82 7.32
CA ILE A 656 -0.38 -3.42 7.47
C ILE A 656 -1.86 -3.43 7.87
N TYR A 657 -2.14 -3.34 9.16
CA TYR A 657 -3.50 -3.28 9.71
C TYR A 657 -3.98 -1.83 9.84
N LEU A 658 -5.23 -1.59 9.47
CA LEU A 658 -5.84 -0.26 9.46
C LEU A 658 -6.85 -0.11 10.60
N GLU A 659 -6.55 0.74 11.57
CA GLU A 659 -7.48 1.16 12.60
C GLU A 659 -8.36 2.31 12.13
N ASP A 660 -9.59 2.32 12.66
CA ASP A 660 -10.61 3.36 12.43
C ASP A 660 -10.95 3.66 10.96
N ALA A 661 -10.73 2.67 10.07
CA ALA A 661 -11.12 2.72 8.67
C ALA A 661 -12.60 3.15 8.50
N PRO A 662 -12.89 4.24 7.76
CA PRO A 662 -14.23 4.78 7.67
C PRO A 662 -15.14 3.80 6.91
N LEU A 663 -16.26 3.42 7.54
CA LEU A 663 -17.28 2.49 7.02
C LEU A 663 -18.04 2.99 5.77
N TYR A 664 -17.48 3.97 5.06
CA TYR A 664 -18.00 4.59 3.84
C TYR A 664 -16.97 4.62 2.70
N GLY A 665 -15.71 4.23 2.95
CA GLY A 665 -14.77 3.89 1.88
C GLY A 665 -15.34 2.77 1.01
N GLY A 666 -15.17 2.84 -0.30
CA GLY A 666 -15.42 1.72 -1.23
C GLY A 666 -14.14 0.95 -1.54
N VAL A 667 -13.00 1.64 -1.59
CA VAL A 667 -11.67 1.07 -1.83
C VAL A 667 -10.65 1.73 -0.89
N ILE A 668 -9.73 0.96 -0.32
CA ILE A 668 -8.53 1.48 0.33
C ILE A 668 -7.31 0.89 -0.40
N SER A 669 -6.51 1.73 -1.04
CA SER A 669 -5.29 1.38 -1.75
C SER A 669 -4.07 1.64 -0.87
N ILE A 670 -3.18 0.66 -0.73
CA ILE A 670 -1.94 0.80 0.06
C ILE A 670 -0.73 0.76 -0.86
N TYR A 671 0.11 1.80 -0.78
CA TYR A 671 1.33 1.97 -1.55
C TYR A 671 2.55 1.91 -0.64
N LEU A 672 3.67 1.39 -1.15
CA LEU A 672 5.00 1.49 -0.55
C LEU A 672 5.93 2.18 -1.56
N ASP A 673 6.52 3.30 -1.19
CA ASP A 673 7.34 4.15 -2.08
C ASP A 673 6.63 4.49 -3.41
N ASN A 674 5.33 4.76 -3.32
CA ASN A 674 4.43 5.02 -4.44
C ASN A 674 4.17 3.81 -5.37
N ILE A 675 4.64 2.61 -5.02
CA ILE A 675 4.28 1.35 -5.70
C ILE A 675 3.06 0.75 -4.99
N LEU A 676 1.97 0.49 -5.72
CA LEU A 676 0.80 -0.19 -5.16
C LEU A 676 1.20 -1.60 -4.67
N ILE A 677 0.87 -1.90 -3.42
CA ILE A 677 1.09 -3.21 -2.80
C ILE A 677 -0.20 -4.03 -2.85
N ASP A 678 -1.33 -3.46 -2.42
CA ASP A 678 -2.63 -4.14 -2.40
C ASP A 678 -3.81 -3.17 -2.26
N ASN A 679 -5.02 -3.66 -2.46
CA ASN A 679 -6.29 -2.93 -2.32
C ASN A 679 -7.28 -3.69 -1.42
N LEU A 680 -7.87 -3.00 -0.43
CA LEU A 680 -8.99 -3.50 0.37
C LEU A 680 -10.31 -2.97 -0.22
N LEU A 681 -11.19 -3.86 -0.66
CA LEU A 681 -12.53 -3.51 -1.14
C LEU A 681 -13.55 -3.57 0.02
N LEU A 682 -14.05 -2.40 0.42
CA LEU A 682 -15.02 -2.25 1.51
C LEU A 682 -16.45 -2.45 1.00
N ASP A 683 -16.84 -3.71 0.76
CA ASP A 683 -18.28 -4.01 0.56
C ASP A 683 -18.74 -5.39 1.09
N TRP A 684 -17.88 -6.31 1.56
CA TRP A 684 -18.40 -7.60 2.06
C TRP A 684 -17.76 -8.41 3.21
N ASP A 685 -16.56 -8.12 3.74
CA ASP A 685 -16.06 -8.84 4.94
C ASP A 685 -15.24 -7.91 5.85
N ASN A 686 -15.77 -7.58 7.03
CA ASN A 686 -15.10 -6.75 8.07
C ASN A 686 -13.98 -7.52 8.83
N GLU A 687 -13.47 -8.61 8.27
CA GLU A 687 -12.60 -9.57 8.97
C GLU A 687 -11.16 -9.64 8.42
N ASN A 688 -10.86 -8.90 7.34
CA ASN A 688 -9.52 -8.73 6.78
C ASN A 688 -9.13 -7.24 6.65
N ASN A 689 -9.05 -6.52 7.77
CA ASN A 689 -8.62 -5.11 7.79
C ASN A 689 -7.08 -4.94 7.69
N TRP A 690 -6.38 -5.86 7.02
CA TRP A 690 -4.93 -5.80 6.82
C TRP A 690 -4.50 -6.20 5.41
N VAL A 691 -3.33 -5.70 5.01
CA VAL A 691 -2.61 -6.09 3.79
C VAL A 691 -1.32 -6.81 4.16
N GLY A 692 -1.02 -7.93 3.48
CA GLY A 692 0.24 -8.66 3.65
C GLY A 692 1.37 -8.04 2.84
N LEU A 693 2.55 -7.92 3.45
CA LEU A 693 3.75 -7.32 2.87
C LEU A 693 4.99 -8.16 3.20
N GLU A 694 5.60 -8.76 2.19
CA GLU A 694 6.91 -9.42 2.29
C GLU A 694 8.02 -8.36 2.20
N SER A 695 8.48 -7.85 3.36
CA SER A 695 9.44 -6.73 3.39
C SER A 695 10.82 -7.10 2.83
N ASP A 696 11.17 -8.38 2.81
CA ASP A 696 12.43 -8.89 2.24
C ASP A 696 12.48 -8.79 0.71
N LYS A 697 11.34 -8.63 0.02
CA LYS A 697 11.29 -8.34 -1.43
C LYS A 697 11.76 -6.91 -1.80
N PHE A 698 11.88 -6.02 -0.82
CA PHE A 698 12.28 -4.62 -1.02
C PHE A 698 13.72 -4.36 -0.57
N SER A 699 14.24 -3.15 -0.74
CA SER A 699 15.55 -2.80 -0.16
C SER A 699 15.52 -2.78 1.38
N ASN A 700 16.69 -2.85 2.01
CA ASN A 700 16.84 -2.32 3.36
C ASN A 700 16.91 -0.78 3.30
N GLY A 701 16.49 -0.11 4.37
CA GLY A 701 16.51 1.36 4.44
C GLY A 701 15.15 1.96 4.82
N TRP A 702 15.02 3.27 4.62
CA TRP A 702 13.77 3.99 4.85
C TRP A 702 12.82 3.85 3.66
N HIS A 703 11.59 3.47 3.96
CA HIS A 703 10.47 3.38 3.03
C HIS A 703 9.29 4.23 3.54
N THR A 704 8.35 4.52 2.65
CA THR A 704 7.14 5.28 2.98
C THR A 704 5.91 4.50 2.56
N ILE A 705 5.10 4.09 3.53
CA ILE A 705 3.76 3.57 3.28
C ILE A 705 2.81 4.75 3.08
N ARG A 706 2.00 4.73 2.03
CA ARG A 706 0.90 5.68 1.79
C ARG A 706 -0.41 4.92 1.68
N ILE A 707 -1.49 5.53 2.12
CA ILE A 707 -2.83 4.93 2.08
C ILE A 707 -3.78 5.94 1.44
N VAL A 708 -4.52 5.48 0.45
CA VAL A 708 -5.50 6.29 -0.28
C VAL A 708 -6.85 5.58 -0.17
N THR A 709 -7.85 6.27 0.37
CA THR A 709 -9.21 5.76 0.50
C THR A 709 -10.11 6.46 -0.52
N THR A 710 -10.78 5.69 -1.37
CA THR A 710 -11.82 6.18 -2.28
C THR A 710 -13.18 5.76 -1.75
N ASP A 711 -14.11 6.70 -1.56
CA ASP A 711 -15.45 6.41 -1.07
C ASP A 711 -16.40 5.88 -2.16
N LEU A 712 -17.60 5.45 -1.76
CA LEU A 712 -18.64 4.92 -2.66
C LEU A 712 -19.24 5.96 -3.64
N TRP A 713 -18.82 7.22 -3.57
CA TRP A 713 -19.21 8.33 -4.44
C TRP A 713 -18.06 8.82 -5.33
N GLY A 714 -16.86 8.27 -5.16
CA GLY A 714 -15.65 8.62 -5.92
C GLY A 714 -14.76 9.67 -5.24
N SER A 715 -15.08 10.13 -4.03
CA SER A 715 -14.23 11.07 -3.29
C SER A 715 -12.96 10.36 -2.83
N VAL A 716 -11.79 10.95 -3.11
CA VAL A 716 -10.49 10.40 -2.72
C VAL A 716 -9.94 11.14 -1.50
N ILE A 717 -9.48 10.39 -0.52
CA ILE A 717 -8.79 10.87 0.68
C ILE A 717 -7.40 10.20 0.69
N ASN A 718 -6.33 10.99 0.63
CA ASN A 718 -5.00 10.48 0.97
C ASN A 718 -4.70 10.71 2.45
N HIS A 719 -4.25 9.67 3.14
CA HIS A 719 -3.86 9.72 4.55
C HIS A 719 -2.38 10.07 4.70
N LYS A 720 -1.98 10.50 5.90
CA LYS A 720 -0.60 10.85 6.21
C LYS A 720 0.36 9.69 5.94
N PRO A 721 1.46 9.91 5.18
CA PRO A 721 2.42 8.86 4.91
C PRO A 721 3.13 8.35 6.18
N VAL A 722 3.20 7.02 6.33
CA VAL A 722 3.86 6.35 7.45
C VAL A 722 5.26 5.93 7.03
N LYS A 723 6.27 6.57 7.64
CA LYS A 723 7.68 6.19 7.44
C LYS A 723 8.00 4.91 8.20
N VAL A 724 8.70 4.01 7.52
CA VAL A 724 9.12 2.72 8.04
C VAL A 724 10.56 2.43 7.65
N TYR A 725 11.24 1.55 8.38
CA TYR A 725 12.61 1.14 8.10
C TYR A 725 12.71 -0.38 8.01
N PHE A 726 13.13 -0.87 6.85
CA PHE A 726 13.32 -2.29 6.59
C PHE A 726 14.75 -2.70 6.93
N ASN A 727 14.88 -3.78 7.70
CA ASN A 727 16.12 -4.28 8.27
C ASN A 727 16.18 -5.81 8.18
N ASN A 728 16.01 -6.33 6.97
CA ASN A 728 16.05 -7.74 6.67
C ASN A 728 17.49 -8.27 6.61
N LEU A 729 17.69 -9.52 7.04
CA LEU A 729 18.98 -10.21 6.90
C LEU A 729 19.36 -10.40 5.42
N LEU A 730 18.36 -10.69 4.58
CA LEU A 730 18.46 -10.62 3.13
C LEU A 730 17.33 -9.75 2.58
N TYR A 731 17.67 -8.88 1.63
CA TYR A 731 16.73 -7.93 1.03
C TYR A 731 16.74 -8.02 -0.50
N LYS A 732 15.75 -7.42 -1.18
CA LYS A 732 15.44 -7.62 -2.61
C LYS A 732 15.42 -9.11 -2.97
N VAL A 733 14.78 -9.90 -2.11
CA VAL A 733 14.69 -11.35 -2.22
C VAL A 733 13.89 -11.74 -3.45
N THR A 734 14.49 -12.64 -4.25
CA THR A 734 13.90 -13.26 -5.43
C THR A 734 13.95 -14.76 -5.23
N THR A 735 12.81 -15.43 -5.39
CA THR A 735 12.73 -16.90 -5.23
C THR A 735 12.05 -17.52 -6.45
N SER A 736 12.16 -18.84 -6.60
CA SER A 736 11.43 -19.54 -7.66
C SER A 736 9.96 -19.67 -7.26
N ASP A 737 9.05 -19.04 -8.01
CA ASP A 737 7.58 -19.05 -7.76
C ASP A 737 6.97 -20.46 -7.68
N TYR A 738 7.68 -21.45 -8.22
CA TYR A 738 7.32 -22.86 -8.17
C TYR A 738 8.40 -23.71 -7.51
N PHE A 739 8.05 -24.37 -6.40
CA PHE A 739 8.86 -25.41 -5.79
C PHE A 739 8.56 -26.79 -6.42
N HIS A 740 9.54 -27.38 -7.09
CA HIS A 740 9.47 -28.76 -7.57
C HIS A 740 10.62 -29.63 -6.99
N PRO A 741 10.34 -30.75 -6.30
CA PRO A 741 11.36 -31.53 -5.58
C PRO A 741 12.31 -32.36 -6.48
N THR A 742 12.35 -32.09 -7.77
CA THR A 742 13.35 -32.63 -8.72
C THR A 742 14.08 -31.55 -9.50
N GLU A 743 13.82 -30.28 -9.23
CA GLU A 743 14.38 -29.12 -9.92
C GLU A 743 15.18 -28.30 -8.90
N ASP A 744 16.19 -27.58 -9.36
CA ASP A 744 17.03 -26.78 -8.48
C ASP A 744 16.23 -25.56 -7.99
N TYR A 745 16.03 -25.44 -6.68
CA TYR A 745 15.36 -24.28 -6.09
C TYR A 745 16.35 -23.13 -5.97
N LYS A 746 15.97 -21.98 -6.51
CA LYS A 746 16.77 -20.75 -6.48
C LYS A 746 16.14 -19.77 -5.50
N TYR A 747 16.97 -19.24 -4.61
CA TYR A 747 16.66 -18.16 -3.70
C TYR A 747 17.84 -17.18 -3.72
N SER A 748 17.61 -15.94 -4.13
CA SER A 748 18.63 -14.90 -4.25
C SER A 748 18.24 -13.64 -3.49
N GLY A 749 19.21 -12.92 -2.95
CA GLY A 749 18.99 -11.67 -2.23
C GLY A 749 20.31 -10.99 -1.86
N PHE A 750 20.23 -9.77 -1.37
CA PHE A 750 21.37 -8.94 -0.99
C PHE A 750 21.60 -8.96 0.52
N TYR A 751 22.84 -8.79 0.94
CA TYR A 751 23.31 -8.90 2.30
C TYR A 751 24.29 -7.78 2.64
N ASP A 752 23.89 -6.85 3.50
CA ASP A 752 24.73 -5.72 3.94
C ASP A 752 25.84 -6.12 4.94
N GLY A 753 25.77 -7.33 5.49
CA GLY A 753 26.67 -7.77 6.54
C GLY A 753 28.04 -8.23 6.04
N GLY A 754 29.04 -8.14 6.92
CA GLY A 754 30.42 -8.52 6.62
C GLY A 754 30.80 -9.95 7.00
N ASN A 755 29.86 -10.76 7.49
CA ASN A 755 30.13 -12.10 8.00
C ASN A 755 29.87 -13.18 6.93
N THR A 756 29.96 -14.45 7.34
CA THR A 756 29.48 -15.58 6.54
C THR A 756 28.00 -15.81 6.85
N LEU A 757 27.24 -16.33 5.90
CA LEU A 757 25.87 -16.83 6.07
C LEU A 757 25.87 -18.34 5.98
N ASP A 758 25.50 -19.01 7.07
CA ASP A 758 25.16 -20.43 7.12
C ASP A 758 23.71 -20.60 6.65
N VAL A 759 23.54 -21.23 5.49
CA VAL A 759 22.23 -21.59 4.92
C VAL A 759 22.01 -23.08 5.14
N GLN A 760 20.83 -23.44 5.64
CA GLN A 760 20.42 -24.82 5.85
C GLN A 760 19.05 -25.04 5.23
N VAL A 761 18.83 -26.25 4.71
CA VAL A 761 17.51 -26.72 4.27
C VAL A 761 17.16 -27.91 5.13
N THR A 762 16.10 -27.77 5.91
CA THR A 762 15.54 -28.82 6.77
C THR A 762 14.31 -29.44 6.11
N ASN A 763 14.13 -30.75 6.29
CA ASN A 763 12.88 -31.41 5.90
C ASN A 763 11.84 -31.35 7.04
N GLN A 764 10.65 -31.91 6.80
CA GLN A 764 9.56 -32.03 7.80
C GLN A 764 9.91 -32.83 9.08
N ASP A 765 11.11 -33.40 9.21
CA ASP A 765 11.63 -34.09 10.39
C ASP A 765 12.77 -33.28 11.09
N ASP A 766 12.92 -32.00 10.78
CA ASP A 766 13.97 -31.08 11.23
C ASP A 766 15.40 -31.56 10.88
N GLN A 767 15.51 -32.45 9.88
CA GLN A 767 16.80 -32.97 9.43
C GLN A 767 17.34 -32.06 8.35
N VAL A 768 18.52 -31.51 8.59
CA VAL A 768 19.30 -30.78 7.58
C VAL A 768 19.60 -31.75 6.42
N ILE A 769 18.87 -31.62 5.32
CA ILE A 769 19.06 -32.41 4.09
C ILE A 769 20.10 -31.77 3.18
N TRP A 770 20.34 -30.46 3.31
CA TRP A 770 21.39 -29.72 2.64
C TRP A 770 21.80 -28.50 3.46
N SER A 771 23.05 -28.08 3.29
CA SER A 771 23.59 -26.87 3.93
C SER A 771 24.74 -26.33 3.10
N ASN A 772 24.86 -25.02 3.01
CA ASN A 772 26.00 -24.36 2.37
C ASN A 772 26.32 -23.03 3.07
N THR A 773 27.49 -22.46 2.78
CA THR A 773 27.93 -21.18 3.36
C THR A 773 28.19 -20.15 2.27
N TYR A 774 27.71 -18.93 2.47
CA TYR A 774 27.85 -17.82 1.53
C TYR A 774 28.57 -16.64 2.18
N SER A 775 29.39 -15.92 1.41
CA SER A 775 30.15 -14.77 1.91
C SER A 775 30.35 -13.77 0.78
N ALA A 776 29.27 -13.06 0.43
CA ALA A 776 29.23 -12.04 -0.61
C ALA A 776 28.04 -11.08 -0.35
N PRO A 777 28.09 -9.82 -0.83
CA PRO A 777 26.98 -8.88 -0.73
C PRO A 777 25.72 -9.28 -1.50
N HIS A 778 25.86 -10.21 -2.46
CA HIS A 778 24.74 -10.86 -3.14
C HIS A 778 24.85 -12.37 -2.95
N VAL A 779 23.79 -12.97 -2.44
CA VAL A 779 23.71 -14.34 -1.99
C VAL A 779 22.80 -15.09 -2.96
N ASN A 780 23.38 -15.95 -3.81
CA ASN A 780 22.61 -16.79 -4.73
C ASN A 780 22.62 -18.24 -4.24
N ILE A 781 21.52 -18.64 -3.60
CA ILE A 781 21.31 -19.96 -3.03
C ILE A 781 20.66 -20.85 -4.09
N ILE A 782 21.44 -21.80 -4.59
CA ILE A 782 20.95 -22.86 -5.47
C ILE A 782 20.94 -24.15 -4.64
N VAL A 783 19.75 -24.60 -4.25
CA VAL A 783 19.55 -25.89 -3.58
C VAL A 783 19.29 -26.94 -4.67
N PRO A 784 20.22 -27.90 -4.91
CA PRO A 784 20.08 -28.83 -6.03
C PRO A 784 18.84 -29.71 -5.86
N GLY A 785 18.04 -29.91 -6.90
CA GLY A 785 16.76 -30.63 -6.82
C GLY A 785 16.88 -32.07 -6.30
N ALA A 786 18.03 -32.70 -6.55
CA ALA A 786 18.36 -34.03 -6.01
C ALA A 786 18.43 -34.08 -4.47
N THR A 787 18.54 -32.94 -3.80
CA THR A 787 18.48 -32.77 -2.34
C THR A 787 17.12 -33.14 -1.78
N PHE A 788 16.05 -32.62 -2.39
CA PHE A 788 14.69 -32.75 -1.87
C PHE A 788 14.18 -34.19 -1.99
N GLY A 789 14.55 -34.90 -3.05
CA GLY A 789 14.34 -36.34 -3.21
C GLY A 789 12.86 -36.75 -3.28
N SER A 790 12.21 -36.93 -2.12
CA SER A 790 10.75 -37.14 -2.02
C SER A 790 10.06 -36.22 -1.02
N GLU A 791 10.80 -35.31 -0.40
CA GLU A 791 10.26 -34.28 0.48
C GLU A 791 9.38 -33.32 -0.32
N GLN A 792 8.32 -32.80 0.30
CA GLN A 792 7.32 -31.94 -0.35
C GLN A 792 7.19 -30.57 0.30
N PHE A 793 7.75 -30.45 1.50
CA PHE A 793 7.89 -29.22 2.25
C PHE A 793 9.27 -29.27 2.88
N CYS A 794 10.05 -28.22 2.66
CA CYS A 794 11.35 -27.99 3.28
C CYS A 794 11.35 -26.55 3.76
N GLU A 795 11.99 -26.29 4.90
CA GLU A 795 12.27 -24.94 5.37
C GLU A 795 13.70 -24.59 4.93
N ILE A 796 13.89 -23.34 4.50
CA ILE A 796 15.22 -22.77 4.26
C ILE A 796 15.52 -21.76 5.37
N THR A 797 16.52 -22.05 6.19
CA THR A 797 16.96 -21.19 7.29
C THR A 797 18.29 -20.53 6.92
N ILE A 798 18.39 -19.21 7.06
CA ILE A 798 19.57 -18.42 6.72
C ILE A 798 20.04 -17.72 8.01
N THR A 799 21.30 -17.93 8.38
CA THR A 799 21.84 -17.45 9.67
C THR A 799 23.24 -16.88 9.54
N GLU A 800 23.55 -15.84 10.31
CA GLU A 800 24.87 -15.18 10.25
C GLU A 800 25.91 -15.88 11.14
N THR A 801 26.99 -16.40 10.53
CA THR A 801 28.08 -17.09 11.22
C THR A 801 29.11 -16.10 11.79
N GLY A 802 29.07 -15.90 13.10
CA GLY A 802 30.12 -15.19 13.86
C GLY A 802 29.83 -13.73 14.18
N GLY A 803 28.79 -13.15 13.58
CA GLY A 803 28.17 -11.94 14.09
C GLY A 803 27.47 -12.23 15.41
N ALA A 804 27.87 -11.56 16.49
CA ALA A 804 26.93 -11.32 17.57
C ALA A 804 25.97 -10.25 17.04
N MET A 805 24.88 -10.66 16.40
CA MET A 805 23.74 -9.76 16.19
C MET A 805 23.46 -9.03 17.51
N MET A 806 23.23 -7.73 17.42
CA MET A 806 22.67 -6.95 18.52
C MET A 806 21.23 -7.46 18.74
N ALA A 807 21.10 -8.54 19.50
CA ALA A 807 19.84 -9.14 19.91
C ALA A 807 19.12 -8.19 20.88
N MET A 808 18.48 -7.17 20.31
CA MET A 808 17.87 -6.03 20.97
C MET A 808 16.55 -5.69 20.27
N GLY A 809 15.57 -6.61 20.32
CA GLY A 809 14.33 -6.39 19.56
C GLY A 809 13.29 -7.51 19.61
N GLY A 810 13.08 -8.15 20.77
CA GLY A 810 11.79 -8.80 21.07
C GLY A 810 11.40 -10.06 20.28
N GLY A 811 12.11 -10.46 19.22
CA GLY A 811 11.90 -11.72 18.52
C GLY A 811 11.95 -12.88 19.51
N ALA A 812 10.78 -13.44 19.84
CA ALA A 812 10.70 -14.68 20.57
C ALA A 812 11.42 -15.71 19.73
N ALA A 813 12.53 -16.26 20.24
CA ALA A 813 13.33 -17.23 19.51
C ALA A 813 12.39 -18.29 18.92
N ALA A 814 12.36 -18.41 17.59
CA ALA A 814 11.52 -19.35 16.85
C ALA A 814 11.53 -20.67 17.61
N SER A 815 10.38 -20.98 18.24
CA SER A 815 10.40 -21.88 19.38
C SER A 815 10.67 -23.26 18.85
N THR A 816 11.93 -23.71 18.99
CA THR A 816 12.38 -25.03 18.56
C THR A 816 11.35 -26.02 19.10
N PRO A 817 10.58 -26.72 18.23
CA PRO A 817 9.28 -27.25 18.59
C PRO A 817 9.36 -28.01 19.90
N THR A 818 8.76 -27.47 20.96
CA THR A 818 8.98 -27.99 22.32
C THR A 818 8.43 -29.40 22.45
N VAL A 819 7.52 -29.77 21.54
CA VAL A 819 6.99 -31.12 21.40
C VAL A 819 7.65 -31.86 20.23
N THR A 820 8.60 -32.73 20.54
CA THR A 820 9.20 -33.59 19.52
C THR A 820 8.35 -34.84 19.23
N SER A 821 8.57 -35.46 18.07
CA SER A 821 7.99 -36.79 17.75
C SER A 821 8.32 -37.88 18.80
N LYS A 822 9.41 -37.72 19.56
CA LYS A 822 9.81 -38.64 20.63
C LYS A 822 8.92 -38.51 21.85
N ASP A 823 8.36 -37.33 22.11
CA ASP A 823 7.44 -37.07 23.21
C ASP A 823 6.05 -37.61 22.88
N LEU A 824 5.58 -37.39 21.65
CA LEU A 824 4.35 -37.98 21.10
C LEU A 824 4.38 -39.52 21.03
N THR A 825 5.55 -40.13 20.82
CA THR A 825 5.71 -41.60 20.69
C THR A 825 6.18 -42.30 21.96
N LYS A 826 6.33 -41.56 23.07
CA LYS A 826 6.77 -42.07 24.38
C LYS A 826 5.89 -43.22 24.88
N GLU A 827 6.51 -44.22 25.50
CA GLU A 827 5.79 -45.35 26.10
C GLU A 827 4.90 -44.87 27.26
N PHE A 828 3.58 -45.08 27.14
CA PHE A 828 2.64 -44.65 28.16
C PHE A 828 2.73 -45.53 29.42
N LYS A 829 2.88 -44.88 30.57
CA LYS A 829 2.91 -45.52 31.90
C LYS A 829 1.91 -44.83 32.81
N GLN A 830 0.97 -45.61 33.35
CA GLN A 830 -0.08 -45.10 34.23
C GLN A 830 0.48 -44.46 35.52
N SER A 831 1.65 -44.91 35.98
CA SER A 831 2.41 -44.34 37.11
C SER A 831 2.80 -42.88 36.92
N ASP A 832 3.05 -42.48 35.68
CA ASP A 832 3.58 -41.16 35.34
C ASP A 832 2.44 -40.12 35.29
N TRP A 833 1.19 -40.61 35.19
CA TRP A 833 -0.04 -39.82 35.10
C TRP A 833 -1.06 -40.26 36.17
N PRO A 834 -0.73 -40.14 37.48
CA PRO A 834 -1.63 -40.58 38.56
C PRO A 834 -2.97 -39.82 38.57
N ASN A 835 -2.96 -38.55 38.15
CA ASN A 835 -4.13 -37.68 38.06
C ASN A 835 -4.73 -37.60 36.64
N GLY A 836 -4.09 -38.25 35.64
CA GLY A 836 -4.36 -38.01 34.21
C GLY A 836 -3.73 -36.71 33.70
N ALA A 837 -3.89 -36.47 32.40
CA ALA A 837 -3.63 -35.17 31.74
C ALA A 837 -4.96 -34.44 31.50
N ARG A 838 -4.92 -33.14 31.16
CA ARG A 838 -6.10 -32.38 30.71
C ARG A 838 -6.45 -32.67 29.26
N MET A 839 -5.45 -32.82 28.39
CA MET A 839 -5.59 -33.28 27.01
C MET A 839 -5.10 -34.71 26.85
N VAL A 840 -5.80 -35.53 26.06
CA VAL A 840 -5.38 -36.87 25.66
C VAL A 840 -5.40 -36.96 24.13
N ILE A 841 -4.21 -37.09 23.54
CA ILE A 841 -4.01 -37.29 22.10
C ILE A 841 -3.96 -38.81 21.84
N VAL A 842 -4.80 -39.33 20.93
CA VAL A 842 -4.99 -40.77 20.72
C VAL A 842 -4.61 -41.13 19.28
N LEU A 843 -3.52 -41.91 19.14
CA LEU A 843 -2.82 -42.12 17.87
C LEU A 843 -2.68 -43.62 17.54
N PRO A 844 -3.79 -44.36 17.29
CA PRO A 844 -3.77 -45.82 17.19
C PRO A 844 -3.03 -46.35 15.96
N ASN A 845 -2.89 -45.55 14.90
CA ASN A 845 -2.38 -45.98 13.62
C ASN A 845 -1.12 -45.19 13.23
N LYS A 846 -0.03 -45.91 12.94
CA LYS A 846 1.26 -45.32 12.54
C LYS A 846 1.22 -44.60 11.21
N ASP A 847 0.43 -45.09 10.26
CA ASP A 847 0.37 -44.51 8.92
C ASP A 847 -0.43 -43.20 8.93
N VAL A 848 -1.47 -43.11 9.76
CA VAL A 848 -2.20 -41.85 9.99
C VAL A 848 -1.31 -40.87 10.76
N PHE A 849 -0.65 -41.31 11.84
CA PHE A 849 0.31 -40.47 12.58
C PHE A 849 1.38 -39.83 11.69
N LYS A 850 1.91 -40.56 10.70
CA LYS A 850 2.90 -40.02 9.77
C LYS A 850 2.36 -38.88 8.90
N VAL A 851 1.15 -39.04 8.34
CA VAL A 851 0.58 -38.02 7.44
C VAL A 851 0.06 -36.83 8.24
N ARG A 852 -0.58 -37.09 9.38
CA ARG A 852 -1.12 -36.05 10.28
C ARG A 852 -0.09 -35.46 11.25
N LYS A 853 1.21 -35.78 11.08
CA LYS A 853 2.27 -35.39 12.01
C LYS A 853 2.27 -33.89 12.35
N PRO A 854 2.17 -32.94 11.39
CA PRO A 854 2.19 -31.51 11.70
C PRO A 854 1.04 -31.11 12.63
N ALA A 855 -0.20 -31.43 12.26
CA ALA A 855 -1.39 -31.15 13.08
C ALA A 855 -1.39 -31.82 14.47
N ILE A 856 -0.67 -32.94 14.64
CA ILE A 856 -0.53 -33.63 15.94
C ILE A 856 0.52 -32.94 16.84
N ILE A 857 1.59 -32.39 16.26
CA ILE A 857 2.58 -31.59 16.96
C ILE A 857 1.93 -30.27 17.41
N GLU A 858 1.30 -29.56 16.48
CA GLU A 858 0.57 -28.32 16.72
C GLU A 858 -0.47 -28.45 17.84
N CYS A 859 -1.26 -29.54 17.84
CA CYS A 859 -2.23 -29.84 18.90
C CYS A 859 -1.59 -29.95 20.31
N ALA A 860 -0.35 -30.45 20.38
CA ALA A 860 0.39 -30.57 21.63
C ALA A 860 1.06 -29.24 22.02
N GLU A 861 1.55 -28.46 21.06
CA GLU A 861 2.16 -27.15 21.29
C GLU A 861 1.13 -26.10 21.72
N ALA A 862 -0.05 -26.11 21.09
CA ALA A 862 -1.23 -25.39 21.57
C ALA A 862 -1.60 -25.75 23.02
N CYS A 863 -1.38 -27.00 23.43
CA CYS A 863 -1.55 -27.38 24.83
C CYS A 863 -0.45 -26.81 25.74
N GLU A 864 0.80 -26.72 25.29
CA GLU A 864 1.89 -26.12 26.08
C GLU A 864 1.73 -24.60 26.21
N ALA A 865 1.46 -23.90 25.11
CA ALA A 865 1.16 -22.46 25.08
C ALA A 865 0.02 -22.08 26.04
N ARG A 866 -1.04 -22.90 26.08
CA ARG A 866 -2.23 -22.68 26.95
C ARG A 866 -2.08 -23.27 28.37
N GLY A 867 -0.91 -23.81 28.74
CA GLY A 867 -0.68 -24.42 30.05
C GLY A 867 -1.55 -25.66 30.34
N VAL A 868 -2.03 -26.33 29.30
CA VAL A 868 -2.85 -27.53 29.34
C VAL A 868 -1.94 -28.76 29.37
N THR A 869 -1.91 -29.48 30.50
CA THR A 869 -1.19 -30.75 30.56
C THR A 869 -1.72 -31.73 29.52
N TRP A 870 -0.85 -32.23 28.64
CA TRP A 870 -1.20 -33.14 27.56
C TRP A 870 -0.44 -34.47 27.68
N LEU A 871 -0.96 -35.52 27.05
CA LEU A 871 -0.23 -36.76 26.80
C LEU A 871 -0.69 -37.41 25.51
N ALA A 872 0.18 -38.21 24.88
CA ALA A 872 -0.15 -39.01 23.71
C ALA A 872 -0.19 -40.52 24.03
N LEU A 873 -1.22 -41.20 23.53
CA LEU A 873 -1.25 -42.67 23.43
C LEU A 873 -0.87 -43.07 22.00
N TYR A 874 0.39 -43.48 21.81
CA TYR A 874 0.87 -43.91 20.50
C TYR A 874 0.70 -45.42 20.23
N HIS A 875 0.12 -45.74 19.07
CA HIS A 875 0.05 -47.07 18.48
C HIS A 875 -0.51 -48.11 19.48
N LYS A 876 0.28 -49.11 19.87
CA LYS A 876 -0.10 -50.19 20.80
C LYS A 876 -0.35 -49.73 22.24
N ASN A 877 -0.07 -48.47 22.58
CA ASN A 877 -0.47 -47.89 23.86
C ASN A 877 -1.96 -47.51 23.89
N VAL A 878 -2.61 -47.38 22.72
CA VAL A 878 -4.07 -47.20 22.59
C VAL A 878 -4.77 -48.54 22.84
N THR A 879 -4.89 -48.92 24.11
CA THR A 879 -5.62 -50.12 24.54
C THR A 879 -6.90 -49.76 25.30
N SER A 880 -7.84 -50.70 25.37
CA SER A 880 -9.04 -50.55 26.21
C SER A 880 -8.68 -50.20 27.66
N GLU A 881 -7.63 -50.80 28.21
CA GLU A 881 -7.20 -50.61 29.60
C GLU A 881 -6.64 -49.20 29.84
N ASN A 882 -5.81 -48.68 28.91
CA ASN A 882 -5.25 -47.33 29.02
C ASN A 882 -6.29 -46.24 28.76
N LEU A 883 -7.18 -46.44 27.79
CA LEU A 883 -8.31 -45.53 27.55
C LEU A 883 -9.26 -45.51 28.76
N THR A 884 -9.59 -46.68 29.32
CA THR A 884 -10.37 -46.79 30.57
C THR A 884 -9.68 -46.06 31.73
N TYR A 885 -8.35 -46.23 31.88
CA TYR A 885 -7.58 -45.58 32.94
C TYR A 885 -7.64 -44.05 32.86
N LEU A 886 -7.46 -43.50 31.65
CA LEU A 886 -7.41 -42.05 31.43
C LEU A 886 -8.79 -41.40 31.46
N TYR A 887 -9.77 -41.96 30.75
CA TYR A 887 -11.07 -41.32 30.60
C TYR A 887 -11.89 -41.29 31.90
N ASN A 888 -11.63 -42.23 32.82
CA ASN A 888 -12.15 -42.21 34.19
C ASN A 888 -11.50 -41.15 35.11
N LYS A 889 -10.47 -40.40 34.65
CA LYS A 889 -9.93 -39.25 35.39
C LYS A 889 -10.77 -38.01 35.11
N SER A 890 -11.25 -37.36 36.17
CA SER A 890 -11.98 -36.08 36.09
C SER A 890 -11.15 -34.93 35.50
N GLY A 891 -9.82 -35.06 35.50
CA GLY A 891 -8.88 -34.09 34.92
C GLY A 891 -8.92 -34.03 33.40
N VAL A 892 -9.23 -35.13 32.69
CA VAL A 892 -9.29 -35.13 31.22
C VAL A 892 -10.48 -34.30 30.77
N LYS A 893 -10.20 -33.15 30.13
CA LYS A 893 -11.17 -32.21 29.56
C LYS A 893 -11.18 -32.23 28.03
N TYR A 894 -10.05 -32.52 27.40
CA TYR A 894 -9.87 -32.46 25.95
C TYR A 894 -9.42 -33.81 25.41
N ILE A 895 -9.90 -34.17 24.22
CA ILE A 895 -9.52 -35.39 23.50
C ILE A 895 -9.30 -35.05 22.02
N TYR A 896 -8.13 -35.36 21.48
CA TYR A 896 -7.88 -35.37 20.04
C TYR A 896 -7.58 -36.80 19.60
N TRP A 897 -8.45 -37.38 18.78
CA TRP A 897 -8.33 -38.76 18.30
C TRP A 897 -8.05 -38.75 16.81
N CYS A 898 -6.77 -38.93 16.44
CA CYS A 898 -6.32 -38.94 15.05
C CYS A 898 -6.09 -40.38 14.57
N GLY A 899 -6.94 -40.89 13.68
CA GLY A 899 -6.88 -42.28 13.25
C GLY A 899 -7.95 -42.69 12.23
N HIS A 900 -7.99 -43.98 11.87
CA HIS A 900 -9.12 -44.46 11.08
C HIS A 900 -10.39 -44.50 11.94
N ALA A 901 -11.46 -43.97 11.36
CA ALA A 901 -12.83 -44.12 11.84
C ALA A 901 -13.72 -44.67 10.70
N ASN A 902 -14.91 -45.12 11.06
CA ASN A 902 -15.96 -45.51 10.12
C ASN A 902 -17.32 -45.34 10.78
N SER A 903 -18.35 -45.00 10.00
CA SER A 903 -19.74 -44.88 10.48
C SER A 903 -20.50 -46.22 10.54
N HIS A 904 -19.91 -47.29 10.00
CA HIS A 904 -20.53 -48.62 9.92
C HIS A 904 -19.56 -49.73 10.33
N VAL A 905 -20.11 -50.83 10.85
CA VAL A 905 -19.37 -52.07 11.19
C VAL A 905 -19.81 -53.21 10.28
N GLY A 906 -18.84 -53.97 9.78
CA GLY A 906 -19.09 -55.13 8.90
C GLY A 906 -19.60 -54.77 7.49
N ARG A 907 -19.59 -53.49 7.11
CA ARG A 907 -19.90 -53.03 5.75
C ARG A 907 -18.87 -53.58 4.77
N ASN A 908 -19.35 -54.10 3.63
CA ASN A 908 -18.50 -54.55 2.53
C ASN A 908 -19.08 -54.05 1.21
N GLU A 909 -18.57 -52.90 0.74
CA GLU A 909 -19.01 -52.23 -0.49
C GLU A 909 -18.86 -53.15 -1.72
N ARG A 910 -17.89 -54.07 -1.75
CA ARG A 910 -17.68 -55.02 -2.88
C ARG A 910 -18.65 -56.20 -2.92
N LEU A 911 -19.31 -56.49 -1.80
CA LEU A 911 -20.29 -57.59 -1.68
C LEU A 911 -21.70 -57.04 -1.42
N GLU A 912 -21.91 -55.73 -1.59
CA GLU A 912 -23.18 -55.04 -1.33
C GLU A 912 -23.73 -55.25 0.10
N ILE A 913 -22.85 -55.57 1.07
CA ILE A 913 -23.23 -55.72 2.47
C ILE A 913 -23.27 -54.33 3.11
N PRO A 914 -24.43 -53.81 3.55
CA PRO A 914 -24.55 -52.44 4.04
C PRO A 914 -23.79 -52.20 5.36
N GLY A 915 -23.61 -53.25 6.16
CA GLY A 915 -23.09 -53.13 7.52
C GLY A 915 -24.13 -52.58 8.51
N VAL A 916 -23.82 -52.65 9.80
CA VAL A 916 -24.63 -52.04 10.85
C VAL A 916 -24.14 -50.62 11.08
N GLN A 917 -25.05 -49.64 11.11
CA GLN A 917 -24.73 -48.25 11.45
C GLN A 917 -24.24 -48.20 12.90
N ARG A 918 -22.96 -47.89 13.09
CA ARG A 918 -22.31 -47.76 14.40
C ARG A 918 -20.96 -47.08 14.21
N THR A 919 -20.86 -45.82 14.58
CA THR A 919 -19.61 -45.08 14.39
C THR A 919 -18.55 -45.62 15.33
N ASN A 920 -17.34 -45.83 14.81
CA ASN A 920 -16.26 -46.50 15.52
C ASN A 920 -14.88 -46.01 15.09
N THR A 921 -13.93 -46.08 16.02
CA THR A 921 -12.49 -45.83 15.80
C THR A 921 -11.66 -47.08 16.11
N GLU A 922 -10.39 -47.12 15.68
CA GLU A 922 -9.48 -48.24 15.96
C GLU A 922 -8.76 -48.13 17.31
N CYS A 923 -8.60 -49.25 18.02
CA CYS A 923 -7.60 -49.40 19.08
C CYS A 923 -6.95 -50.80 19.06
N TRP A 924 -6.12 -51.12 20.05
CA TRP A 924 -5.34 -52.36 20.12
C TRP A 924 -5.69 -53.22 21.34
N LYS A 925 -5.74 -54.53 21.11
CA LYS A 925 -5.88 -55.57 22.15
C LYS A 925 -4.62 -56.42 22.23
N HIS A 926 -4.07 -56.55 23.43
CA HIS A 926 -2.99 -57.51 23.70
C HIS A 926 -3.59 -58.85 24.13
N THR A 927 -3.22 -59.93 23.45
CA THR A 927 -3.61 -61.30 23.82
C THR A 927 -2.36 -62.11 24.17
N VAL A 928 -2.13 -62.28 25.47
CA VAL A 928 -1.03 -63.08 26.01
C VAL A 928 -1.22 -64.56 25.66
N ARG A 929 -0.15 -65.24 25.22
CA ARG A 929 -0.22 -66.64 24.75
C ARG A 929 0.90 -67.51 25.33
N ASN A 930 0.53 -68.50 26.16
CA ASN A 930 1.49 -69.35 26.89
C ASN A 930 2.51 -70.15 26.04
N TRP A 931 2.33 -70.26 24.71
CA TRP A 931 3.16 -71.10 23.83
C TRP A 931 3.42 -70.50 22.43
N TRP A 932 3.03 -69.24 22.20
CA TRP A 932 3.17 -68.52 20.93
C TRP A 932 3.54 -67.06 21.24
N PRO A 933 4.18 -66.31 20.33
CA PRO A 933 4.36 -64.87 20.52
C PRO A 933 3.01 -64.18 20.80
N ASP A 934 3.01 -63.22 21.72
CA ASP A 934 1.80 -62.50 22.09
C ASP A 934 1.19 -61.80 20.88
N LYS A 935 -0.14 -61.88 20.78
CA LYS A 935 -0.86 -61.36 19.60
C LYS A 935 -1.43 -59.99 19.91
N TRP A 936 -1.00 -59.01 19.11
CA TRP A 936 -1.63 -57.70 19.03
C TRP A 936 -2.69 -57.72 17.93
N GLU A 937 -3.92 -57.36 18.28
CA GLU A 937 -5.07 -57.32 17.37
C GLU A 937 -5.63 -55.90 17.33
N LYS A 938 -5.90 -55.36 16.12
CA LYS A 938 -6.76 -54.19 15.97
C LYS A 938 -8.19 -54.57 16.36
N ILE A 939 -8.85 -53.72 17.13
CA ILE A 939 -10.21 -53.88 17.62
C ILE A 939 -10.97 -52.54 17.56
N GLY A 940 -12.30 -52.59 17.50
CA GLY A 940 -13.13 -51.39 17.43
C GLY A 940 -13.39 -50.74 18.79
N VAL A 941 -13.45 -49.41 18.79
CA VAL A 941 -14.00 -48.58 19.86
C VAL A 941 -15.29 -47.98 19.32
N PHE A 942 -16.42 -48.56 19.71
CA PHE A 942 -17.74 -48.21 19.19
C PHE A 942 -18.34 -47.05 19.99
N SER A 943 -19.20 -46.23 19.37
CA SER A 943 -20.02 -45.23 20.06
C SER A 943 -20.78 -45.85 21.24
N TYR A 944 -21.69 -46.78 20.96
CA TYR A 944 -22.44 -47.55 21.95
C TYR A 944 -22.52 -49.04 21.56
N PHE A 945 -23.10 -49.87 22.42
CA PHE A 945 -23.52 -51.22 22.05
C PHE A 945 -25.04 -51.26 22.05
N ASP A 946 -25.66 -51.46 20.88
CA ASP A 946 -27.07 -51.82 20.84
C ASP A 946 -27.23 -53.32 21.06
N SER A 947 -28.12 -53.68 21.97
CA SER A 947 -28.48 -55.09 22.23
C SER A 947 -29.57 -55.62 21.28
N GLN A 948 -30.27 -54.72 20.57
CA GLN A 948 -31.33 -55.07 19.62
C GLN A 948 -30.76 -55.40 18.22
N GLU A 949 -29.68 -54.73 17.82
CA GLU A 949 -28.93 -55.04 16.60
C GLU A 949 -27.49 -55.46 16.95
N PRO A 950 -27.22 -56.78 17.10
CA PRO A 950 -25.88 -57.28 17.35
C PRO A 950 -25.00 -57.06 16.13
N LEU A 951 -23.72 -56.75 16.37
CA LEU A 951 -22.75 -56.57 15.30
C LEU A 951 -22.46 -57.91 14.60
N PRO A 952 -22.21 -57.90 13.27
CA PRO A 952 -21.85 -59.09 12.52
C PRO A 952 -20.56 -59.73 13.06
N ASP A 953 -20.24 -60.96 12.64
CA ASP A 953 -18.99 -61.69 12.97
C ASP A 953 -18.54 -61.62 14.45
N ASN A 954 -19.51 -61.52 15.37
CA ASN A 954 -19.29 -61.40 16.81
C ASN A 954 -18.44 -60.16 17.20
N TRP A 955 -18.49 -59.07 16.42
CA TRP A 955 -17.70 -57.85 16.63
C TRP A 955 -17.93 -57.19 17.99
N ASP A 956 -19.11 -57.34 18.61
CA ASP A 956 -19.38 -56.91 19.99
C ASP A 956 -18.41 -57.52 21.01
N ASN A 957 -17.96 -58.76 20.78
CA ASN A 957 -16.97 -59.45 21.61
C ASN A 957 -15.52 -59.18 21.18
N ARG A 958 -15.31 -58.40 20.12
CA ARG A 958 -13.99 -58.06 19.58
C ARG A 958 -13.53 -56.68 20.05
N GLY A 959 -14.43 -55.70 20.12
CA GLY A 959 -14.16 -54.35 20.62
C GLY A 959 -14.75 -54.05 22.01
N PHE A 960 -14.91 -52.77 22.31
CA PHE A 960 -15.69 -52.24 23.45
C PHE A 960 -16.38 -50.92 23.04
N SER A 961 -17.34 -50.43 23.82
CA SER A 961 -18.02 -49.16 23.53
C SER A 961 -17.57 -48.01 24.45
N LEU A 962 -17.53 -46.79 23.92
CA LEU A 962 -17.32 -45.57 24.71
C LEU A 962 -18.40 -45.40 25.78
N TRP A 963 -19.63 -45.82 25.46
CA TRP A 963 -20.71 -45.92 26.44
C TRP A 963 -20.31 -46.75 27.67
N SER A 964 -19.66 -47.91 27.47
CA SER A 964 -19.17 -48.76 28.56
C SER A 964 -17.99 -48.18 29.35
N LEU A 965 -17.32 -47.13 28.83
CA LEU A 965 -16.33 -46.34 29.56
C LEU A 965 -16.96 -45.22 30.43
N GLY A 966 -18.29 -45.10 30.47
CA GLY A 966 -18.98 -44.06 31.24
C GLY A 966 -18.96 -42.67 30.62
N MET A 967 -18.58 -42.55 29.34
CA MET A 967 -18.40 -41.27 28.65
C MET A 967 -19.72 -40.52 28.38
N HIS A 968 -20.84 -41.23 28.34
CA HIS A 968 -22.17 -40.68 28.04
C HIS A 968 -22.76 -39.78 29.14
N ASP A 969 -22.31 -39.95 30.40
CA ASP A 969 -22.78 -39.20 31.58
C ASP A 969 -21.76 -38.13 32.04
N SER A 970 -20.81 -37.75 31.17
CA SER A 970 -19.63 -36.98 31.54
C SER A 970 -19.69 -35.49 31.18
N TRP A 971 -20.16 -34.66 32.12
CA TRP A 971 -19.86 -33.22 32.27
C TRP A 971 -18.36 -32.86 32.33
N ASN A 972 -17.47 -33.85 32.21
CA ASN A 972 -16.03 -33.67 32.30
C ASN A 972 -15.32 -33.44 30.97
N LYS A 973 -15.97 -33.50 29.81
CA LYS A 973 -15.30 -33.28 28.51
C LYS A 973 -15.80 -31.97 27.91
N LYS A 974 -14.87 -31.10 27.52
CA LYS A 974 -15.12 -29.81 26.86
C LYS A 974 -15.02 -29.97 25.34
N ILE A 975 -13.84 -30.36 24.83
CA ILE A 975 -13.63 -30.53 23.37
C ILE A 975 -13.25 -31.98 23.08
N VAL A 976 -13.94 -32.60 22.14
CA VAL A 976 -13.61 -33.94 21.64
C VAL A 976 -13.54 -33.88 20.11
N PHE A 977 -12.34 -33.88 19.55
CA PHE A 977 -12.13 -33.92 18.11
C PHE A 977 -11.73 -35.35 17.69
N VAL A 978 -12.60 -36.03 16.94
CA VAL A 978 -12.31 -37.31 16.29
C VAL A 978 -11.96 -37.08 14.82
N ASP A 979 -10.69 -36.84 14.57
CA ASP A 979 -10.10 -36.75 13.24
C ASP A 979 -9.92 -38.15 12.63
N GLY A 980 -11.01 -38.61 11.99
CA GLY A 980 -11.06 -39.84 11.21
C GLY A 980 -12.31 -39.91 10.34
N CYS A 981 -12.23 -40.67 9.24
CA CYS A 981 -13.28 -40.78 8.24
C CYS A 981 -14.67 -41.09 8.80
N LEU A 982 -15.67 -40.30 8.41
CA LEU A 982 -17.09 -40.50 8.75
C LEU A 982 -17.38 -40.48 10.26
N SER A 983 -16.50 -39.88 11.09
CA SER A 983 -16.63 -39.84 12.56
C SER A 983 -17.78 -38.98 13.07
N ALA A 984 -18.25 -38.02 12.27
CA ALA A 984 -19.41 -37.16 12.53
C ALA A 984 -20.55 -37.35 11.53
N LYS A 985 -20.51 -38.39 10.67
CA LYS A 985 -21.62 -38.70 9.75
C LYS A 985 -22.96 -38.93 10.47
N TYR A 986 -22.90 -39.33 11.73
CA TYR A 986 -24.06 -39.47 12.62
C TYR A 986 -23.74 -38.91 14.00
N THR A 987 -24.77 -38.52 14.73
CA THR A 987 -24.68 -37.96 16.09
C THR A 987 -24.33 -39.00 17.16
N ASP A 988 -24.22 -40.29 16.83
CA ASP A 988 -24.03 -41.38 17.80
C ASP A 988 -22.67 -41.32 18.51
N MET A 989 -21.63 -40.87 17.83
CA MET A 989 -20.30 -40.67 18.44
C MET A 989 -20.32 -39.50 19.44
N ALA A 990 -20.93 -38.36 19.08
CA ALA A 990 -21.11 -37.21 19.98
C ALA A 990 -21.97 -37.58 21.20
N ALA A 991 -23.06 -38.35 20.99
CA ALA A 991 -23.88 -38.89 22.07
C ALA A 991 -23.07 -39.78 23.03
N ALA A 992 -22.20 -40.65 22.49
CA ALA A 992 -21.34 -41.51 23.29
C ALA A 992 -20.28 -40.75 24.12
N TYR A 993 -19.86 -39.56 23.67
CA TYR A 993 -19.01 -38.64 24.43
C TYR A 993 -19.79 -37.72 25.40
N GLY A 994 -21.12 -37.84 25.47
CA GLY A 994 -21.97 -37.17 26.46
C GLY A 994 -22.54 -35.81 26.04
N VAL A 995 -22.31 -35.36 24.79
CA VAL A 995 -22.71 -34.04 24.28
C VAL A 995 -24.21 -33.76 24.50
N PHE A 996 -25.08 -34.75 24.24
CA PHE A 996 -26.54 -34.59 24.37
C PHE A 996 -27.10 -35.02 25.73
N SER A 997 -26.26 -35.23 26.74
CA SER A 997 -26.73 -35.60 28.08
C SER A 997 -27.48 -34.42 28.74
N LEU A 998 -28.55 -34.73 29.49
CA LEU A 998 -29.27 -33.72 30.29
C LEU A 998 -28.38 -33.04 31.35
N GLN A 999 -27.24 -33.66 31.67
CA GLN A 999 -26.23 -33.09 32.57
C GLN A 999 -25.27 -32.15 31.81
N GLY A 1000 -24.93 -32.46 30.55
CA GLY A 1000 -24.13 -31.61 29.65
C GLY A 1000 -24.86 -30.33 29.21
N GLN A 1001 -26.20 -30.34 29.12
CA GLN A 1001 -26.99 -29.11 28.94
C GLN A 1001 -26.71 -28.04 30.01
N GLY A 1002 -26.21 -28.42 31.19
CA GLY A 1002 -25.86 -27.50 32.26
C GLY A 1002 -24.55 -26.75 32.09
N SER A 1003 -23.64 -27.17 31.19
CA SER A 1003 -22.32 -26.54 31.06
C SER A 1003 -22.15 -25.64 29.83
N LYS A 1004 -22.94 -25.86 28.76
CA LYS A 1004 -22.89 -25.14 27.47
C LYS A 1004 -21.53 -25.14 26.74
N ASP A 1005 -20.49 -25.74 27.30
CA ASP A 1005 -19.10 -25.67 26.83
C ASP A 1005 -18.56 -27.01 26.29
N GLN A 1006 -19.45 -27.98 26.08
CA GLN A 1006 -19.13 -29.29 25.52
C GLN A 1006 -19.43 -29.32 24.02
N ILE A 1007 -18.38 -29.60 23.24
CA ILE A 1007 -18.35 -29.62 21.77
C ILE A 1007 -17.64 -30.90 21.31
N PHE A 1008 -18.24 -31.58 20.33
CA PHE A 1008 -17.64 -32.67 19.56
C PHE A 1008 -17.39 -32.20 18.13
N ILE A 1009 -16.25 -32.57 17.57
CA ILE A 1009 -15.80 -32.23 16.21
C ILE A 1009 -15.48 -33.55 15.49
N GLY A 1010 -15.88 -33.69 14.23
CA GLY A 1010 -15.47 -34.81 13.40
C GLY A 1010 -15.91 -34.66 11.94
N TRP A 1011 -15.70 -35.70 11.13
CA TRP A 1011 -15.87 -35.63 9.68
C TRP A 1011 -17.17 -36.30 9.20
N LYS A 1012 -17.91 -35.60 8.34
CA LYS A 1012 -19.12 -36.07 7.64
C LYS A 1012 -18.79 -37.03 6.50
N ILE A 1013 -17.63 -36.84 5.86
CA ILE A 1013 -17.16 -37.57 4.68
C ILE A 1013 -15.98 -38.53 4.95
N LYS A 1014 -15.53 -39.25 3.90
CA LYS A 1014 -14.26 -39.98 3.92
C LYS A 1014 -13.13 -38.95 3.73
N VAL A 1015 -12.32 -38.74 4.76
CA VAL A 1015 -11.22 -37.77 4.74
C VAL A 1015 -10.11 -38.25 3.81
N LEU A 1016 -9.64 -37.35 2.95
CA LEU A 1016 -8.46 -37.55 2.13
C LEU A 1016 -7.24 -37.04 2.91
N VAL A 1017 -6.30 -37.95 3.13
CA VAL A 1017 -4.97 -37.70 3.71
C VAL A 1017 -3.97 -38.24 2.71
N SER A 1018 -3.30 -37.33 1.99
CA SER A 1018 -2.86 -37.58 0.61
C SER A 1018 -1.81 -38.70 0.49
N LYS A 1019 -1.92 -39.51 -0.59
CA LYS A 1019 -0.80 -40.34 -1.09
C LYS A 1019 -0.65 -40.37 -2.60
N SER A 1020 -1.56 -39.74 -3.36
CA SER A 1020 -1.52 -39.73 -4.83
C SER A 1020 -1.67 -38.32 -5.43
N ILE A 1021 -1.15 -38.16 -6.65
CA ILE A 1021 -1.15 -36.89 -7.41
C ILE A 1021 -2.56 -36.32 -7.63
N MET A 1022 -3.58 -37.17 -7.85
CA MET A 1022 -4.96 -36.71 -8.01
C MET A 1022 -5.59 -36.21 -6.69
N GLU A 1023 -5.10 -36.66 -5.52
CA GLU A 1023 -5.58 -36.17 -4.22
C GLU A 1023 -4.96 -34.81 -3.86
N LYS A 1024 -3.78 -34.46 -4.42
CA LYS A 1024 -3.15 -33.16 -4.21
C LYS A 1024 -3.96 -31.98 -4.76
N ILE A 1025 -4.71 -32.19 -5.83
CA ILE A 1025 -5.56 -31.18 -6.47
C ILE A 1025 -6.84 -30.91 -5.65
N VAL A 1026 -7.23 -31.84 -4.78
CA VAL A 1026 -8.49 -31.80 -4.01
C VAL A 1026 -8.31 -31.19 -2.61
N GLY A 1027 -7.07 -30.99 -2.15
CA GLY A 1027 -6.73 -30.33 -0.89
C GLY A 1027 -6.21 -31.26 0.21
N ASP A 1028 -5.12 -30.87 0.86
CA ASP A 1028 -4.62 -31.56 2.05
C ASP A 1028 -5.31 -31.03 3.30
N THR A 1029 -6.25 -31.80 3.84
CA THR A 1029 -6.90 -31.47 5.11
C THR A 1029 -5.93 -31.44 6.31
N THR A 1030 -4.66 -31.84 6.15
CA THR A 1030 -3.66 -31.80 7.24
C THR A 1030 -3.32 -30.38 7.62
N GLU A 1031 -3.22 -29.50 6.63
CA GLU A 1031 -2.84 -28.11 6.87
C GLU A 1031 -3.93 -27.36 7.65
N GLY A 1032 -5.19 -27.47 7.25
CA GLY A 1032 -6.25 -26.78 7.98
C GLY A 1032 -6.52 -27.35 9.38
N ILE A 1033 -6.20 -28.62 9.66
CA ILE A 1033 -6.22 -29.13 11.05
C ILE A 1033 -4.98 -28.68 11.82
N ARG A 1034 -3.84 -28.40 11.17
CA ARG A 1034 -2.69 -27.71 11.78
C ARG A 1034 -3.11 -26.29 12.17
N MET A 1035 -3.50 -25.47 11.20
CA MET A 1035 -3.99 -24.09 11.41
C MET A 1035 -5.06 -23.99 12.52
N PHE A 1036 -6.04 -24.91 12.55
CA PHE A 1036 -7.02 -24.97 13.64
C PHE A 1036 -6.38 -25.10 15.03
N TRP A 1037 -5.39 -26.00 15.19
CA TRP A 1037 -4.72 -26.17 16.49
C TRP A 1037 -3.80 -25.00 16.83
N GLU A 1038 -3.10 -24.43 15.85
CA GLU A 1038 -2.26 -23.25 15.97
C GLU A 1038 -3.04 -22.09 16.59
N ARG A 1039 -4.20 -21.76 16.02
CA ARG A 1039 -5.11 -20.72 16.52
C ARG A 1039 -5.67 -21.02 17.92
N MET A 1040 -6.07 -22.26 18.18
CA MET A 1040 -6.45 -22.71 19.54
C MET A 1040 -5.29 -22.55 20.56
N GLY A 1041 -4.04 -22.55 20.09
CA GLY A 1041 -2.82 -22.27 20.84
C GLY A 1041 -2.60 -20.78 21.09
N ALA A 1042 -2.79 -19.93 20.07
CA ALA A 1042 -2.77 -18.46 20.18
C ALA A 1042 -3.81 -17.95 21.19
N GLY A 1043 -4.98 -18.60 21.23
CA GLY A 1043 -5.93 -18.47 22.33
C GLY A 1043 -7.38 -18.24 21.91
N ASP A 1044 -7.60 -18.21 20.61
CA ASP A 1044 -8.88 -18.21 19.88
C ASP A 1044 -9.88 -19.23 20.42
N ASP A 1045 -11.17 -19.00 20.15
CA ASP A 1045 -12.21 -19.99 20.37
C ASP A 1045 -12.36 -20.96 19.17
N ILE A 1046 -13.25 -21.95 19.28
CA ILE A 1046 -13.38 -22.98 18.24
C ILE A 1046 -13.93 -22.43 16.92
N TYR A 1047 -14.80 -21.42 16.97
CA TYR A 1047 -15.34 -20.78 15.78
C TYR A 1047 -14.23 -20.00 15.08
N ASP A 1048 -13.58 -19.07 15.79
CA ASP A 1048 -12.47 -18.25 15.29
C ASP A 1048 -11.36 -19.13 14.68
N ALA A 1049 -10.96 -20.21 15.39
CA ALA A 1049 -9.94 -21.14 14.94
C ALA A 1049 -10.33 -21.94 13.68
N PHE A 1050 -11.64 -22.14 13.41
CA PHE A 1050 -12.08 -22.75 12.15
C PHE A 1050 -12.28 -21.71 11.04
N TYR A 1051 -12.80 -20.53 11.38
CA TYR A 1051 -12.93 -19.41 10.46
C TYR A 1051 -11.58 -18.99 9.89
N TYR A 1052 -10.53 -18.99 10.70
CA TYR A 1052 -9.14 -18.79 10.23
C TYR A 1052 -8.74 -19.77 9.12
N THR A 1053 -9.17 -21.04 9.18
CA THR A 1053 -8.90 -22.02 8.11
C THR A 1053 -9.71 -21.79 6.83
N GLN A 1054 -10.82 -21.06 6.93
CA GLN A 1054 -11.63 -20.62 5.79
C GLN A 1054 -11.06 -19.33 5.17
N THR A 1055 -10.54 -18.39 5.95
CA THR A 1055 -9.97 -17.15 5.40
C THR A 1055 -8.56 -17.37 4.85
N HIS A 1056 -7.68 -18.02 5.60
CA HIS A 1056 -6.26 -18.17 5.29
C HIS A 1056 -5.92 -19.48 4.58
N GLY A 1057 -6.90 -20.37 4.40
CA GLY A 1057 -6.71 -21.68 3.76
C GLY A 1057 -6.60 -21.60 2.23
N GLY A 1058 -5.67 -22.36 1.64
CA GLY A 1058 -5.63 -22.55 0.19
C GLY A 1058 -6.91 -23.19 -0.35
N ILE A 1059 -7.38 -22.78 -1.54
CA ILE A 1059 -8.70 -23.15 -2.11
C ILE A 1059 -9.01 -24.66 -2.04
N GLY A 1060 -8.03 -25.52 -2.35
CA GLY A 1060 -8.20 -26.97 -2.23
C GLY A 1060 -8.47 -27.42 -0.79
N MET A 1061 -7.69 -26.94 0.17
CA MET A 1061 -7.85 -27.24 1.59
C MET A 1061 -9.22 -26.78 2.11
N ARG A 1062 -9.64 -25.56 1.75
CA ARG A 1062 -10.96 -25.01 2.09
C ARG A 1062 -12.06 -25.93 1.60
N ARG A 1063 -12.03 -26.33 0.32
CA ARG A 1063 -13.02 -27.26 -0.22
C ARG A 1063 -13.02 -28.63 0.49
N ALA A 1064 -11.83 -29.14 0.81
CA ALA A 1064 -11.70 -30.41 1.53
C ALA A 1064 -12.27 -30.37 2.97
N MET A 1065 -12.33 -29.21 3.61
CA MET A 1065 -12.88 -29.01 4.96
C MET A 1065 -14.35 -28.55 4.98
N TRP A 1066 -14.74 -27.70 4.04
CA TRP A 1066 -15.96 -26.90 4.10
C TRP A 1066 -16.97 -27.17 2.98
N GLY A 1067 -16.62 -27.94 1.94
CA GLY A 1067 -17.56 -28.33 0.87
C GLY A 1067 -17.15 -27.80 -0.50
N ASP A 1068 -18.05 -27.83 -1.47
CA ASP A 1068 -17.75 -27.33 -2.82
C ASP A 1068 -17.68 -25.79 -2.84
N ASN A 1069 -18.42 -25.12 -1.95
CA ASN A 1069 -18.36 -23.66 -1.76
C ASN A 1069 -17.03 -23.18 -1.13
N GLY A 1070 -16.42 -23.99 -0.26
CA GLY A 1070 -15.24 -23.64 0.52
C GLY A 1070 -15.50 -22.66 1.69
N MET A 1071 -16.75 -22.45 2.08
CA MET A 1071 -17.20 -21.48 3.10
C MET A 1071 -17.66 -22.18 4.38
N LEU A 1072 -17.41 -21.56 5.54
CA LEU A 1072 -17.73 -22.14 6.84
C LEU A 1072 -19.22 -21.94 7.20
N ASP A 1073 -20.05 -22.93 6.91
CA ASP A 1073 -21.51 -22.80 7.13
C ASP A 1073 -21.98 -23.41 8.47
N ILE A 1074 -21.07 -23.62 9.44
CA ILE A 1074 -21.34 -24.34 10.69
C ILE A 1074 -22.60 -23.83 11.41
N GLY A 1075 -23.64 -24.67 11.39
CA GLY A 1075 -24.89 -24.45 12.11
C GLY A 1075 -26.11 -24.73 11.25
N ALA A 1076 -26.04 -24.39 9.95
CA ALA A 1076 -27.18 -24.52 9.05
C ALA A 1076 -27.57 -26.01 8.82
N PRO A 1077 -28.87 -26.30 8.57
CA PRO A 1077 -29.35 -27.68 8.46
C PRO A 1077 -28.93 -28.41 7.16
N ASP A 1078 -28.56 -27.68 6.11
CA ASP A 1078 -28.34 -28.20 4.75
C ASP A 1078 -26.90 -27.98 4.21
N THR A 1079 -25.91 -27.72 5.08
CA THR A 1079 -24.53 -27.38 4.67
C THR A 1079 -23.83 -28.46 3.86
N ASP A 1080 -22.87 -28.08 3.02
CA ASP A 1080 -21.92 -28.99 2.38
C ASP A 1080 -20.64 -29.22 3.19
N ASP A 1081 -20.50 -28.60 4.38
CA ASP A 1081 -19.38 -28.78 5.32
C ASP A 1081 -18.95 -30.25 5.45
N ASN A 1082 -17.65 -30.49 5.27
CA ASN A 1082 -17.06 -31.82 5.41
C ASN A 1082 -16.70 -32.16 6.88
N ILE A 1083 -16.53 -31.13 7.72
CA ILE A 1083 -16.43 -31.21 9.19
C ILE A 1083 -17.79 -30.86 9.82
N LEU A 1084 -18.16 -31.49 10.93
CA LEU A 1084 -19.36 -31.14 11.70
C LEU A 1084 -19.04 -30.95 13.19
N LEU A 1085 -19.67 -29.94 13.77
CA LEU A 1085 -19.64 -29.63 15.20
C LEU A 1085 -20.98 -30.02 15.84
N TYR A 1086 -20.91 -30.69 16.98
CA TYR A 1086 -22.07 -30.99 17.81
C TYR A 1086 -21.83 -30.48 19.23
N GLY A 1087 -22.63 -29.52 19.70
CA GLY A 1087 -22.53 -28.96 21.05
C GLY A 1087 -23.88 -28.52 21.64
N ASN A 1088 -23.83 -27.73 22.72
CA ASN A 1088 -24.97 -26.97 23.26
C ASN A 1088 -24.58 -25.51 23.61
N GLY A 1089 -23.51 -24.99 22.99
CA GLY A 1089 -22.92 -23.68 23.30
C GLY A 1089 -23.40 -22.55 22.40
N LEU A 1090 -22.68 -21.42 22.42
CA LEU A 1090 -22.93 -20.28 21.51
C LEU A 1090 -22.87 -20.67 20.02
N ILE A 1091 -22.09 -21.70 19.67
CA ILE A 1091 -22.05 -22.32 18.33
C ILE A 1091 -23.42 -22.90 17.90
N ASN A 1092 -24.28 -23.31 18.85
CA ASN A 1092 -25.68 -23.68 18.58
C ASN A 1092 -26.66 -22.50 18.75
N GLN A 1093 -26.19 -21.31 19.11
CA GLN A 1093 -27.00 -20.09 19.20
C GLN A 1093 -26.90 -19.20 17.95
N MET A 1094 -25.97 -19.51 17.03
CA MET A 1094 -25.87 -18.84 15.72
C MET A 1094 -27.08 -19.14 14.79
N GLU A 1095 -27.81 -20.24 15.02
CA GLU A 1095 -29.16 -20.45 14.47
C GLU A 1095 -30.14 -20.96 15.56
N LEU A 1096 -30.78 -20.06 16.31
CA LEU A 1096 -32.12 -20.28 16.92
C LEU A 1096 -32.81 -18.94 17.29
N ASP A 1097 -32.82 -17.97 16.37
CA ASP A 1097 -33.90 -16.96 16.30
C ASP A 1097 -34.39 -16.96 14.82
N PRO A 1098 -35.69 -17.23 14.54
CA PRO A 1098 -36.18 -17.62 13.21
C PRO A 1098 -36.59 -16.47 12.27
#